data_AF-A0A8S2NVF9-F1
#
_entry.id   AF-A0A8S2NVF9-F1
#
_cell.length_a   1.000
_cell.length_b   1.000
_cell.length_c   1.000
_cell.angle_alpha   90.00
_cell.angle_beta   90.00
_cell.angle_gamma   90.00
#
_symmetry.space_group_name_H-M   'P 1'
#
loop_
_entity.id
_entity.type
_entity.pdbx_description
1 polymer ?
#
loop_
_entity_poly.entity_id
_entity_poly.type
_entity_poly.pdbx_seq_one_letter_code
_entity_poly.pdbx_strand_id
1 'polypeptide(L)'
;TYKAWYYGIYINTARNIIIDSCSVIDGNVGIFTFVIGPPALSHVVGNNTITIQNSLIIGAITPNDCDDTVDQTPINILYSQKAVPTVSANSSGGSAGGRCGIVFPYMGLYNMMPSHPWTGMDSYPTIDGLMIVTNVTLAFFNFECSSRQDFAFQVGQHNDDGQFPITTNRLFIYNTSQTNLINSGWPNLDVVNQARCEDMDCDGLKKDLLIDEDGTLFGQPSSVFSDSEHFWGNQQHGVGDFRIPSVALADATGQMINISSIYPYRGISRDPTCAYQSSWQMYLCTNTIDYRMLIMESMDSDTETRRLSPVAIMSDNGYIDLINGPKDHGWCNGFSCGTRISTFMLLIESQHQYLIYLSSTQPNDMRFRIINSDASIVNTLALQYDSLQQIDVYANGIYVPPINQNMNYPYMMLMDTPNTLTLSSPVGSNFFNRTTKMAYFVIDGATVIDLKISPLIVLTFGLPPQTPASFFSTNLVSNLAALLGVPANMIVRVNIVSANNNTRVRRQSSNAGSYQLRVEIRSSPVQSLSGNFSATTQLMANLTSIIINQYQSGELQRAWAMCNDTNGTAPSSLTIQEPNNQTSFPLSVIARIALVTPPASCREQSPCTTQPVLLAYDSTGNVIQNLGSIQHPWQVVASIVGQPNVTVPGAIANYTNGQTQYSNFGLPYIGTYQVIFTFIQPNGVSISFITNASMTANSSSVTVGQASLAVTVVEPIYVVTVNRPFNISVRPIDSITGGQLGQICWNNWTWTANVSLHTLSQSNPHGALVISTTSITIVNPIANIVQVTNLMIDHIGMYILSIRLVSSNNQYSLHVTSNGILAIANGTVLQTDSGQPLTYVTLAGDYMAVNTSGMLEITRAMIYNGLLEIGMLISSDLVLSNGSIRASFLTTSNPAANSQSFSNLSSSTNLAGYSVTGYSYNGVVRSLQSNTQTSNQGSLSSTLNIGAVIGAVIGAVFGVPIIVLGTFFGYRTYKNKIKPVRLLDDPDAANSFEPQSLRNGESSLKIEPIDSALNSPIQNPSTIEHGSNIIRDVSVKNPTVSLPVNRVNSPSILNTPRAPSAAISVTMLDFTRQANGQHMNCKMPDVELIKFE
;
A
#
# COMPACT_ATOMS: atom_id res chain seq x y z
N THR A 1 -46.25 23.71 8.92
CA THR A 1 -46.05 22.34 8.39
C THR A 1 -44.61 21.97 8.70
N TYR A 2 -44.36 20.80 9.31
CA TYR A 2 -42.99 20.36 9.61
C TYR A 2 -42.40 19.73 8.33
N LYS A 3 -41.19 20.17 7.94
CA LYS A 3 -40.46 19.63 6.78
C LYS A 3 -39.34 18.72 7.25
N ALA A 4 -39.03 17.69 6.48
CA ALA A 4 -37.86 16.85 6.71
C ALA A 4 -36.60 17.63 6.29
N TRP A 5 -35.90 18.22 7.26
CA TRP A 5 -34.85 19.21 6.96
C TRP A 5 -33.60 18.63 6.27
N TYR A 6 -33.14 17.44 6.68
CA TYR A 6 -31.95 16.80 6.11
C TYR A 6 -32.29 15.66 5.16
N TYR A 7 -32.98 14.64 5.64
CA TYR A 7 -33.32 13.43 4.87
C TYR A 7 -34.81 13.13 4.94
N GLY A 8 -35.42 12.78 3.81
CA GLY A 8 -36.72 12.12 3.79
C GLY A 8 -36.60 10.70 4.34
N ILE A 9 -35.68 9.92 3.78
CA ILE A 9 -35.33 8.58 4.21
C ILE A 9 -33.80 8.45 4.25
N TYR A 10 -33.27 8.11 5.43
CA TYR A 10 -31.89 7.66 5.62
C TYR A 10 -31.91 6.26 6.19
N ILE A 11 -31.22 5.32 5.54
CA ILE A 11 -31.11 3.93 6.00
C ILE A 11 -29.65 3.50 5.96
N ASN A 12 -29.17 2.92 7.05
CA ASN A 12 -27.84 2.34 7.17
C ASN A 12 -27.94 1.01 7.91
N THR A 13 -27.73 -0.09 7.19
CA THR A 13 -28.04 -1.44 7.70
C THR A 13 -27.22 -2.52 7.01
N ALA A 14 -26.98 -3.65 7.69
CA ALA A 14 -26.30 -4.82 7.15
C ALA A 14 -27.21 -5.78 6.35
N ARG A 15 -28.32 -5.26 5.83
CA ARG A 15 -29.36 -6.01 5.11
C ARG A 15 -29.66 -5.33 3.77
N ASN A 16 -30.20 -6.10 2.84
CA ASN A 16 -30.77 -5.54 1.63
C ASN A 16 -31.97 -4.65 1.98
N ILE A 17 -32.15 -3.57 1.22
CA ILE A 17 -33.11 -2.50 1.52
C ILE A 17 -34.26 -2.58 0.51
N ILE A 18 -35.50 -2.49 0.99
CA ILE A 18 -36.68 -2.30 0.15
C ILE A 18 -37.44 -1.06 0.66
N ILE A 19 -37.60 -0.06 -0.19
CA ILE A 19 -38.43 1.13 0.05
C ILE A 19 -39.62 1.04 -0.89
N ASP A 20 -40.80 0.81 -0.35
CA ASP A 20 -42.04 0.58 -1.12
C ASP A 20 -43.12 1.56 -0.69
N SER A 21 -43.89 2.07 -1.66
CA SER A 21 -45.13 2.80 -1.42
C SER A 21 -44.94 4.06 -0.54
N CYS A 22 -43.79 4.72 -0.68
CA CYS A 22 -43.41 5.89 0.10
C CYS A 22 -43.71 7.19 -0.67
N SER A 23 -44.10 8.24 0.06
CA SER A 23 -44.18 9.61 -0.45
C SER A 23 -43.14 10.48 0.23
N VAL A 24 -42.07 10.81 -0.50
CA VAL A 24 -40.96 11.64 -0.02
C VAL A 24 -41.08 13.01 -0.66
N ILE A 25 -41.35 14.02 0.15
CA ILE A 25 -41.75 15.34 -0.33
C ILE A 25 -40.93 16.41 0.38
N ASP A 26 -40.36 17.33 -0.39
CA ASP A 26 -39.72 18.55 0.11
C ASP A 26 -38.48 18.33 0.99
N GLY A 27 -37.86 17.15 0.92
CA GLY A 27 -36.62 16.82 1.64
C GLY A 27 -35.39 17.41 0.96
N ASN A 28 -34.37 17.81 1.73
CA ASN A 28 -33.09 18.25 1.16
C ASN A 28 -32.39 17.09 0.42
N VAL A 29 -32.35 15.92 1.05
CA VAL A 29 -32.06 14.64 0.40
C VAL A 29 -33.28 13.74 0.55
N GLY A 30 -33.86 13.26 -0.55
CA GLY A 30 -35.05 12.43 -0.53
C GLY A 30 -34.76 11.06 0.07
N ILE A 31 -33.92 10.27 -0.61
CA ILE A 31 -33.54 8.92 -0.20
C ILE A 31 -32.02 8.79 -0.24
N PHE A 32 -31.44 8.41 0.89
CA PHE A 32 -30.03 8.02 1.00
C PHE A 32 -29.89 6.67 1.71
N THR A 33 -29.22 5.74 1.05
CA THR A 33 -29.12 4.35 1.47
C THR A 33 -27.66 3.91 1.59
N PHE A 34 -27.39 3.21 2.68
CA PHE A 34 -26.09 2.64 3.00
C PHE A 34 -26.26 1.17 3.37
N VAL A 35 -25.63 0.27 2.62
CA VAL A 35 -25.61 -1.16 2.93
C VAL A 35 -24.26 -1.54 3.53
N ILE A 36 -24.29 -2.06 4.75
CA ILE A 36 -23.11 -2.59 5.43
C ILE A 36 -22.87 -4.02 4.92
N GLY A 37 -21.87 -4.17 4.06
CA GLY A 37 -21.47 -5.44 3.47
C GLY A 37 -20.03 -5.82 3.82
N PRO A 38 -19.59 -7.03 3.46
CA PRO A 38 -18.19 -7.40 3.55
C PRO A 38 -17.35 -6.43 2.68
N PRO A 39 -16.30 -5.80 3.23
CA PRO A 39 -15.41 -4.96 2.44
C PRO A 39 -14.66 -5.84 1.44
N ALA A 40 -14.23 -5.23 0.34
CA ALA A 40 -13.46 -5.92 -0.69
C ALA A 40 -12.20 -6.63 -0.16
N LEU A 41 -11.65 -6.18 0.98
CA LEU A 41 -10.51 -6.82 1.66
C LEU A 41 -10.75 -8.29 2.01
N SER A 42 -12.00 -8.67 2.25
CA SER A 42 -12.36 -10.05 2.56
C SER A 42 -12.42 -10.97 1.33
N HIS A 43 -12.44 -10.41 0.12
CA HIS A 43 -12.71 -11.12 -1.14
C HIS A 43 -14.06 -11.87 -1.18
N VAL A 44 -15.01 -11.50 -0.32
CA VAL A 44 -16.35 -12.10 -0.22
C VAL A 44 -17.40 -11.21 -0.89
N VAL A 45 -18.21 -11.81 -1.76
CA VAL A 45 -19.37 -11.18 -2.40
C VAL A 45 -20.54 -11.14 -1.41
N GLY A 46 -21.18 -9.97 -1.27
CA GLY A 46 -22.27 -9.75 -0.31
C GLY A 46 -23.67 -9.95 -0.88
N ASN A 47 -23.85 -9.91 -2.20
CA ASN A 47 -25.15 -9.83 -2.89
C ASN A 47 -26.00 -8.67 -2.37
N ASN A 48 -25.36 -7.50 -2.24
CA ASN A 48 -25.96 -6.30 -1.65
C ASN A 48 -26.94 -5.65 -2.63
N THR A 49 -28.20 -5.53 -2.23
CA THR A 49 -29.23 -4.91 -3.10
C THR A 49 -30.07 -3.86 -2.37
N ILE A 50 -30.47 -2.84 -3.13
CA ILE A 50 -31.42 -1.81 -2.72
C ILE A 50 -32.52 -1.74 -3.77
N THR A 51 -33.79 -1.82 -3.35
CA THR A 51 -34.94 -1.66 -4.24
C THR A 51 -35.79 -0.49 -3.77
N ILE A 52 -36.05 0.46 -4.65
CA ILE A 52 -36.98 1.57 -4.46
C ILE A 52 -38.15 1.38 -5.43
N GLN A 53 -39.36 1.21 -4.90
CA GLN A 53 -40.51 0.87 -5.74
C GLN A 53 -41.83 1.54 -5.33
N ASN A 54 -42.74 1.65 -6.30
CA ASN A 54 -44.12 2.15 -6.12
C ASN A 54 -44.21 3.49 -5.36
N SER A 55 -43.21 4.35 -5.48
CA SER A 55 -43.02 5.51 -4.60
C SER A 55 -43.12 6.83 -5.37
N LEU A 56 -43.41 7.90 -4.65
CA LEU A 56 -43.49 9.28 -5.14
C LEU A 56 -42.39 10.11 -4.46
N ILE A 57 -41.47 10.66 -5.25
CA ILE A 57 -40.36 11.48 -4.76
C ILE A 57 -40.46 12.85 -5.42
N ILE A 58 -40.65 13.88 -4.60
CA ILE A 58 -40.87 15.26 -5.02
C ILE A 58 -39.74 16.15 -4.52
N GLY A 59 -39.09 16.85 -5.45
CA GLY A 59 -38.08 17.87 -5.18
C GLY A 59 -38.66 19.08 -4.45
N ALA A 60 -39.04 20.15 -5.16
CA ALA A 60 -39.60 21.36 -4.57
C ALA A 60 -41.04 21.64 -4.98
N ILE A 61 -41.96 21.65 -4.00
CA ILE A 61 -43.38 21.93 -4.26
C ILE A 61 -43.65 23.43 -4.41
N THR A 62 -42.89 24.29 -3.74
CA THR A 62 -43.14 25.75 -3.71
C THR A 62 -41.86 26.59 -3.90
N PRO A 63 -41.87 27.58 -4.82
CA PRO A 63 -40.78 28.57 -4.95
C PRO A 63 -40.62 29.51 -3.75
N ASN A 64 -41.55 29.50 -2.78
CA ASN A 64 -41.51 30.39 -1.60
C ASN A 64 -40.63 29.87 -0.46
N ASP A 65 -40.04 28.68 -0.61
CA ASP A 65 -39.21 28.03 0.42
C ASP A 65 -37.73 28.39 0.33
N CYS A 66 -37.41 29.44 -0.42
CA CYS A 66 -36.04 29.89 -0.66
C CYS A 66 -35.41 30.59 0.56
N ASP A 67 -36.26 31.13 1.45
CA ASP A 67 -35.86 31.81 2.67
C ASP A 67 -35.98 30.92 3.92
N ASP A 68 -36.36 29.65 3.74
CA ASP A 68 -36.44 28.68 4.84
C ASP A 68 -35.04 28.51 5.43
N THR A 69 -34.91 28.82 6.73
CA THR A 69 -33.68 28.62 7.50
C THR A 69 -33.99 27.76 8.72
N VAL A 70 -33.05 26.89 9.09
CA VAL A 70 -33.12 26.21 10.38
C VAL A 70 -32.39 27.04 11.42
N ASP A 71 -33.12 27.35 12.49
CA ASP A 71 -32.51 27.86 13.71
C ASP A 71 -31.53 26.80 14.23
N GLN A 72 -30.24 27.10 14.20
CA GLN A 72 -29.18 26.21 14.65
C GLN A 72 -28.95 26.28 16.16
N THR A 73 -29.61 27.19 16.88
CA THR A 73 -29.43 27.35 18.33
C THR A 73 -29.99 26.20 19.19
N PRO A 74 -31.05 25.45 18.79
CA PRO A 74 -31.53 24.31 19.55
C PRO A 74 -30.45 23.24 19.68
N ILE A 75 -30.23 22.79 20.92
CA ILE A 75 -29.24 21.78 21.30
C ILE A 75 -29.33 20.50 20.45
N ASN A 76 -30.54 20.06 20.09
CA ASN A 76 -30.75 18.89 19.23
C ASN A 76 -30.22 19.08 17.81
N ILE A 77 -30.22 20.31 17.28
CA ILE A 77 -29.70 20.65 15.94
C ILE A 77 -28.18 20.85 16.00
N LEU A 78 -27.67 21.44 17.08
CA LEU A 78 -26.23 21.51 17.36
C LEU A 78 -25.60 20.11 17.45
N TYR A 79 -26.26 19.17 18.13
CA TYR A 79 -25.78 17.79 18.21
C TYR A 79 -26.03 16.97 16.94
N SER A 80 -26.88 17.44 16.01
CA SER A 80 -27.12 16.77 14.72
C SER A 80 -26.20 17.24 13.59
N GLN A 81 -25.11 17.97 13.89
CA GLN A 81 -24.16 18.43 12.86
C GLN A 81 -23.57 17.28 12.03
N LYS A 82 -23.47 16.06 12.58
CA LYS A 82 -23.04 14.87 11.84
C LYS A 82 -24.08 14.34 10.84
N ALA A 83 -25.34 14.76 10.96
CA ALA A 83 -26.44 14.40 10.05
C ALA A 83 -26.64 15.42 8.93
N VAL A 84 -25.80 16.46 8.82
CA VAL A 84 -25.90 17.44 7.73
C VAL A 84 -25.55 16.75 6.41
N PRO A 85 -26.40 16.82 5.37
CA PRO A 85 -26.11 16.21 4.08
C PRO A 85 -24.98 16.97 3.39
N THR A 86 -23.95 16.23 2.97
CA THR A 86 -22.84 16.74 2.15
C THR A 86 -22.93 16.30 0.68
N VAL A 87 -23.93 15.48 0.35
CA VAL A 87 -24.15 14.91 -0.99
C VAL A 87 -24.91 15.86 -1.93
N SER A 88 -25.57 16.89 -1.41
CA SER A 88 -26.36 17.84 -2.19
C SER A 88 -25.51 18.96 -2.79
N ALA A 89 -25.79 19.35 -4.03
CA ALA A 89 -25.10 20.46 -4.70
C ALA A 89 -25.22 21.76 -3.89
N ASN A 90 -24.09 22.42 -3.58
CA ASN A 90 -23.98 23.66 -2.78
C ASN A 90 -24.36 23.54 -1.28
N SER A 91 -23.86 22.54 -0.57
CA SER A 91 -24.01 22.39 0.89
C SER A 91 -23.02 23.26 1.72
N SER A 92 -22.75 24.51 1.33
CA SER A 92 -21.92 25.40 2.15
C SER A 92 -22.69 25.89 3.39
N GLY A 93 -22.39 25.28 4.55
CA GLY A 93 -22.48 25.95 5.85
C GLY A 93 -23.87 26.41 6.32
N GLY A 94 -24.92 25.62 6.07
CA GLY A 94 -26.25 25.87 6.66
C GLY A 94 -27.27 26.57 5.77
N SER A 95 -26.93 26.88 4.52
CA SER A 95 -27.91 27.24 3.48
C SER A 95 -28.56 25.96 2.92
N ALA A 96 -29.86 26.02 2.59
CA ALA A 96 -30.55 24.94 1.89
C ALA A 96 -30.02 24.86 0.43
N GLY A 97 -28.93 24.11 0.23
CA GLY A 97 -28.41 23.79 -1.11
C GLY A 97 -29.46 23.14 -2.02
N GLY A 98 -29.07 22.81 -3.25
CA GLY A 98 -29.91 22.08 -4.20
C GLY A 98 -30.48 20.79 -3.62
N ARG A 99 -31.77 20.51 -3.81
CA ARG A 99 -32.39 19.26 -3.32
C ARG A 99 -31.98 18.08 -4.17
N CYS A 100 -31.90 16.90 -3.56
CA CYS A 100 -31.64 15.64 -4.25
C CYS A 100 -32.78 14.65 -4.02
N GLY A 101 -33.22 13.94 -5.06
CA GLY A 101 -34.21 12.86 -4.95
C GLY A 101 -33.60 11.58 -4.38
N ILE A 102 -32.80 10.87 -5.19
CA ILE A 102 -32.16 9.60 -4.86
C ILE A 102 -30.65 9.75 -4.98
N VAL A 103 -29.91 9.35 -3.95
CA VAL A 103 -28.45 9.31 -3.98
C VAL A 103 -27.98 7.94 -4.45
N PHE A 104 -26.87 7.89 -5.21
CA PHE A 104 -26.20 6.63 -5.57
C PHE A 104 -25.88 5.79 -4.33
N PRO A 105 -25.96 4.45 -4.43
CA PRO A 105 -25.90 3.59 -3.26
C PRO A 105 -24.49 3.56 -2.64
N TYR A 106 -24.43 3.74 -1.32
CA TYR A 106 -23.20 3.50 -0.57
C TYR A 106 -23.20 2.04 -0.10
N MET A 107 -22.14 1.29 -0.40
CA MET A 107 -22.00 -0.08 0.07
C MET A 107 -20.54 -0.33 0.50
N GLY A 108 -20.36 -0.65 1.78
CA GLY A 108 -19.04 -0.76 2.42
C GLY A 108 -19.15 -1.26 3.86
N LEU A 109 -18.18 -0.96 4.73
CA LEU A 109 -18.31 -1.21 6.17
C LEU A 109 -19.11 -0.12 6.87
N TYR A 110 -19.39 -0.33 8.16
CA TYR A 110 -20.03 0.67 9.01
C TYR A 110 -19.27 2.01 8.98
N ASN A 111 -19.96 3.09 8.64
CA ASN A 111 -19.39 4.44 8.62
C ASN A 111 -19.39 5.15 9.99
N MET A 112 -19.56 4.39 11.09
CA MET A 112 -19.52 4.87 12.47
C MET A 112 -20.52 5.99 12.82
N MET A 113 -21.61 6.17 12.07
CA MET A 113 -22.69 7.06 12.49
C MET A 113 -23.31 6.58 13.82
N PRO A 114 -23.82 7.49 14.69
CA PRO A 114 -23.89 8.95 14.52
C PRO A 114 -22.61 9.69 14.95
N SER A 115 -21.56 8.99 15.41
CA SER A 115 -20.32 9.63 15.87
C SER A 115 -19.53 10.31 14.72
N HIS A 116 -19.69 9.78 13.51
CA HIS A 116 -19.11 10.29 12.26
C HIS A 116 -20.20 10.81 11.32
N PRO A 117 -19.84 11.63 10.29
CA PRO A 117 -20.80 12.15 9.32
C PRO A 117 -21.63 11.05 8.65
N TRP A 118 -22.94 11.27 8.50
CA TRP A 118 -23.87 10.27 7.95
C TRP A 118 -23.59 9.91 6.49
N THR A 119 -23.05 10.87 5.75
CA THR A 119 -22.61 10.78 4.34
C THR A 119 -21.12 10.46 4.20
N GLY A 120 -20.42 10.19 5.32
CA GLY A 120 -19.03 9.76 5.29
C GLY A 120 -18.88 8.28 4.93
N MET A 121 -17.76 7.94 4.29
CA MET A 121 -17.29 6.58 4.07
C MET A 121 -15.79 6.52 4.35
N ASP A 122 -15.42 5.79 5.42
CA ASP A 122 -14.05 5.58 5.89
C ASP A 122 -13.68 4.09 5.81
N SER A 123 -14.12 3.41 4.76
CA SER A 123 -13.84 1.99 4.52
C SER A 123 -13.79 1.65 3.05
N TYR A 124 -13.13 0.55 2.69
CA TYR A 124 -13.23 -0.02 1.35
C TYR A 124 -14.68 -0.33 0.96
N PRO A 125 -15.04 -0.17 -0.32
CA PRO A 125 -16.34 -0.57 -0.83
C PRO A 125 -16.51 -2.10 -0.75
N THR A 126 -17.75 -2.57 -0.94
CA THR A 126 -18.02 -3.99 -1.20
C THR A 126 -17.46 -4.42 -2.56
N ILE A 127 -17.54 -5.71 -2.90
CA ILE A 127 -17.16 -6.21 -4.24
C ILE A 127 -18.30 -6.04 -5.24
N ASP A 128 -19.53 -6.12 -4.76
CA ASP A 128 -20.74 -6.09 -5.55
C ASP A 128 -21.82 -5.22 -4.90
N GLY A 129 -22.77 -4.82 -5.73
CA GLY A 129 -23.86 -3.95 -5.34
C GLY A 129 -24.77 -3.59 -6.51
N LEU A 130 -26.05 -3.42 -6.21
CA LEU A 130 -27.04 -2.93 -7.18
C LEU A 130 -28.15 -2.13 -6.48
N MET A 131 -28.52 -0.98 -7.06
CA MET A 131 -29.78 -0.30 -6.75
C MET A 131 -30.77 -0.47 -7.91
N ILE A 132 -32.00 -0.85 -7.60
CA ILE A 132 -33.11 -1.00 -8.56
C ILE A 132 -34.16 0.05 -8.22
N VAL A 133 -34.54 0.89 -9.18
CA VAL A 133 -35.60 1.91 -9.01
C VAL A 133 -36.72 1.61 -9.99
N THR A 134 -37.88 1.19 -9.50
CA THR A 134 -38.98 0.76 -10.38
C THR A 134 -40.35 1.26 -10.00
N ASN A 135 -41.17 1.67 -10.96
CA ASN A 135 -42.50 2.22 -10.69
C ASN A 135 -42.44 3.42 -9.73
N VAL A 136 -41.52 4.35 -9.98
CA VAL A 136 -41.30 5.55 -9.13
C VAL A 136 -41.63 6.81 -9.91
N THR A 137 -42.37 7.72 -9.28
CA THR A 137 -42.60 9.06 -9.80
C THR A 137 -41.53 10.02 -9.28
N LEU A 138 -40.81 10.68 -10.19
CA LEU A 138 -39.83 11.74 -9.88
C LEU A 138 -40.38 13.08 -10.37
N ALA A 139 -40.67 13.99 -9.45
CA ALA A 139 -41.34 15.23 -9.80
C ALA A 139 -40.72 16.49 -9.19
N PHE A 140 -40.81 17.61 -9.93
CA PHE A 140 -40.40 18.94 -9.47
C PHE A 140 -38.90 19.07 -9.10
N PHE A 141 -38.01 18.43 -9.86
CA PHE A 141 -36.57 18.68 -9.77
C PHE A 141 -36.16 19.71 -10.84
N ASN A 142 -36.05 20.98 -10.42
CA ASN A 142 -35.85 22.13 -11.31
C ASN A 142 -34.83 23.11 -10.73
N PHE A 143 -34.55 24.15 -11.50
CA PHE A 143 -33.84 25.32 -11.01
C PHE A 143 -34.82 26.27 -10.33
N GLU A 144 -34.67 26.43 -9.01
CA GLU A 144 -35.54 27.23 -8.14
C GLU A 144 -34.70 28.26 -7.36
N CYS A 145 -35.35 29.24 -6.72
CA CYS A 145 -34.66 30.19 -5.81
C CYS A 145 -33.50 31.00 -6.42
N SER A 146 -33.50 31.20 -7.74
CA SER A 146 -32.46 31.93 -8.50
C SER A 146 -31.02 31.39 -8.35
N SER A 147 -30.82 30.30 -7.60
CA SER A 147 -29.50 29.77 -7.23
C SER A 147 -29.53 28.30 -6.75
N ARG A 148 -30.72 27.71 -6.56
CA ARG A 148 -30.88 26.34 -6.08
C ARG A 148 -31.21 25.42 -7.24
N GLN A 149 -30.38 24.41 -7.46
CA GLN A 149 -30.59 23.43 -8.53
C GLN A 149 -30.92 22.07 -7.92
N ASP A 150 -32.15 21.62 -8.12
CA ASP A 150 -32.64 20.37 -7.54
C ASP A 150 -32.46 19.22 -8.54
N PHE A 151 -31.93 18.07 -8.12
CA PHE A 151 -31.61 16.93 -9.00
C PHE A 151 -32.36 15.66 -8.59
N ALA A 152 -32.85 14.89 -9.58
CA ALA A 152 -33.58 13.66 -9.31
C ALA A 152 -32.67 12.53 -8.82
N PHE A 153 -31.50 12.37 -9.43
CA PHE A 153 -30.42 11.46 -9.02
C PHE A 153 -29.14 12.23 -8.72
N GLN A 154 -28.39 11.79 -7.71
CA GLN A 154 -27.16 12.44 -7.28
C GLN A 154 -26.08 11.39 -6.95
N VAL A 155 -24.93 11.52 -7.59
CA VAL A 155 -23.73 10.78 -7.20
C VAL A 155 -23.22 11.33 -5.87
N GLY A 156 -22.88 10.44 -4.93
CA GLY A 156 -22.47 10.84 -3.60
C GLY A 156 -21.02 11.34 -3.58
N GLN A 157 -20.85 12.66 -3.59
CA GLN A 157 -19.57 13.37 -3.76
C GLN A 157 -18.47 13.05 -2.74
N HIS A 158 -18.75 12.32 -1.66
CA HIS A 158 -17.75 11.95 -0.65
C HIS A 158 -17.47 10.45 -0.57
N ASN A 159 -17.97 9.68 -1.55
CA ASN A 159 -17.59 8.29 -1.74
C ASN A 159 -16.58 8.22 -2.89
N ASP A 160 -15.34 8.58 -2.57
CA ASP A 160 -14.25 8.64 -3.54
C ASP A 160 -13.85 7.26 -4.07
N ASP A 161 -14.19 6.16 -3.38
CA ASP A 161 -13.63 4.83 -3.65
C ASP A 161 -14.41 4.03 -4.67
N GLY A 162 -15.74 3.98 -4.54
CA GLY A 162 -16.57 3.12 -5.38
C GLY A 162 -18.06 3.27 -5.12
N GLN A 163 -18.82 3.45 -6.18
CA GLN A 163 -20.28 3.52 -6.17
C GLN A 163 -20.85 2.47 -7.12
N PHE A 164 -22.00 1.91 -6.78
CA PHE A 164 -22.56 0.76 -7.50
C PHE A 164 -23.64 1.14 -8.50
N PRO A 165 -23.82 0.33 -9.57
CA PRO A 165 -24.79 0.64 -10.61
C PRO A 165 -26.23 0.81 -10.11
N ILE A 166 -26.98 1.66 -10.80
CA ILE A 166 -28.43 1.82 -10.67
C ILE A 166 -29.11 1.26 -11.92
N THR A 167 -30.17 0.46 -11.76
CA THR A 167 -31.09 0.11 -12.86
C THR A 167 -32.44 0.76 -12.64
N THR A 168 -33.05 1.30 -13.70
CA THR A 168 -34.34 1.98 -13.66
C THR A 168 -35.32 1.38 -14.66
N ASN A 169 -36.59 1.27 -14.27
CA ASN A 169 -37.66 0.72 -15.11
C ASN A 169 -39.03 1.22 -14.62
N ARG A 170 -39.96 1.60 -15.51
CA ARG A 170 -41.27 2.18 -15.17
C ARG A 170 -41.18 3.46 -14.34
N LEU A 171 -40.31 4.40 -14.69
CA LEU A 171 -40.30 5.72 -14.07
C LEU A 171 -41.39 6.62 -14.65
N PHE A 172 -41.92 7.52 -13.82
CA PHE A 172 -42.80 8.59 -14.27
C PHE A 172 -42.17 9.94 -13.93
N ILE A 173 -41.71 10.66 -14.95
CA ILE A 173 -41.06 11.96 -14.78
C ILE A 173 -42.11 13.06 -14.96
N TYR A 174 -42.31 13.90 -13.94
CA TYR A 174 -43.33 14.95 -13.98
C TYR A 174 -42.77 16.32 -13.58
N ASN A 175 -42.86 17.30 -14.48
CA ASN A 175 -42.40 18.67 -14.24
C ASN A 175 -40.97 18.74 -13.67
N THR A 176 -40.07 17.93 -14.23
CA THR A 176 -38.65 17.87 -13.89
C THR A 176 -37.86 18.25 -15.13
N SER A 177 -36.91 19.17 -15.01
CA SER A 177 -36.06 19.58 -16.12
C SER A 177 -35.12 18.44 -16.55
N GLN A 178 -34.91 18.27 -17.86
CA GLN A 178 -33.97 17.29 -18.39
C GLN A 178 -32.54 17.49 -17.84
N THR A 179 -32.12 18.75 -17.67
CA THR A 179 -30.81 19.10 -17.12
C THR A 179 -30.65 18.77 -15.63
N ASN A 180 -31.74 18.40 -14.97
CA ASN A 180 -31.85 18.17 -13.54
C ASN A 180 -32.12 16.70 -13.20
N LEU A 181 -32.01 15.79 -14.18
CA LEU A 181 -32.18 14.37 -13.92
C LEU A 181 -31.04 13.80 -13.08
N ILE A 182 -29.78 14.12 -13.42
CA ILE A 182 -28.61 13.52 -12.77
C ILE A 182 -27.57 14.61 -12.49
N ASN A 183 -26.95 14.54 -11.33
CA ASN A 183 -25.73 15.27 -11.01
C ASN A 183 -24.62 14.29 -10.61
N SER A 184 -23.59 14.16 -11.46
CA SER A 184 -22.43 13.30 -11.20
C SER A 184 -21.38 13.99 -10.32
N GLY A 185 -21.19 15.30 -10.47
CA GLY A 185 -20.07 16.01 -9.88
C GLY A 185 -18.71 15.59 -10.45
N TRP A 186 -17.62 16.03 -9.79
CA TRP A 186 -16.25 15.82 -10.26
C TRP A 186 -15.38 15.17 -9.18
N PRO A 187 -14.36 14.39 -9.56
CA PRO A 187 -13.37 13.85 -8.62
C PRO A 187 -12.77 14.92 -7.71
N ASN A 188 -12.68 14.61 -6.41
CA ASN A 188 -12.16 15.52 -5.41
C ASN A 188 -10.63 15.60 -5.45
N LEU A 189 -10.08 16.78 -5.75
CA LEU A 189 -8.63 16.97 -5.75
C LEU A 189 -8.02 16.82 -4.33
N ASP A 190 -8.78 17.10 -3.28
CA ASP A 190 -8.31 17.05 -1.89
C ASP A 190 -7.89 15.65 -1.43
N VAL A 191 -8.36 14.59 -2.09
CA VAL A 191 -7.97 13.21 -1.79
C VAL A 191 -6.82 12.70 -2.66
N VAL A 192 -6.33 13.50 -3.61
CA VAL A 192 -5.13 13.16 -4.41
C VAL A 192 -3.87 13.55 -3.62
N ASN A 193 -3.52 12.72 -2.64
CA ASN A 193 -2.33 12.87 -1.82
C ASN A 193 -1.88 11.52 -1.23
N GLN A 194 -0.64 11.46 -0.72
CA GLN A 194 -0.02 10.26 -0.14
C GLN A 194 -0.80 9.62 1.01
N ALA A 195 -1.71 10.36 1.66
CA ALA A 195 -2.51 9.82 2.74
C ALA A 195 -3.82 9.15 2.27
N ARG A 196 -4.15 9.26 0.98
CA ARG A 196 -5.45 8.89 0.40
C ARG A 196 -5.29 8.19 -0.96
N CYS A 197 -5.59 8.87 -2.07
CA CYS A 197 -5.54 8.30 -3.43
C CYS A 197 -4.13 8.37 -4.07
N GLU A 198 -3.12 8.78 -3.31
CA GLU A 198 -1.73 8.99 -3.70
C GLU A 198 -1.55 10.15 -4.68
N ASP A 199 -1.51 9.85 -5.97
CA ASP A 199 -1.05 10.76 -7.03
C ASP A 199 -1.91 10.66 -8.29
N MET A 200 -3.15 10.18 -8.13
CA MET A 200 -4.22 10.11 -9.11
C MET A 200 -5.60 10.16 -8.41
N ASP A 201 -6.64 10.63 -9.10
CA ASP A 201 -8.03 10.54 -8.62
C ASP A 201 -8.41 9.10 -8.22
N CYS A 202 -9.23 8.94 -7.18
CA CYS A 202 -9.89 7.66 -6.91
C CYS A 202 -11.07 7.43 -7.87
N ASP A 203 -11.56 6.19 -7.94
CA ASP A 203 -12.47 5.76 -9.01
C ASP A 203 -13.96 6.04 -8.73
N GLY A 204 -14.35 6.32 -7.49
CA GLY A 204 -15.75 6.36 -7.06
C GLY A 204 -16.62 7.38 -7.80
N LEU A 205 -16.05 8.52 -8.21
CA LEU A 205 -16.74 9.57 -9.00
C LEU A 205 -16.48 9.46 -10.51
N LYS A 206 -15.76 8.42 -10.94
CA LYS A 206 -15.33 8.20 -12.33
C LYS A 206 -15.96 6.98 -12.98
N LYS A 207 -16.66 6.15 -12.20
CA LYS A 207 -17.18 4.82 -12.61
C LYS A 207 -18.65 4.62 -12.28
N ASP A 208 -19.40 5.70 -12.10
CA ASP A 208 -20.84 5.62 -11.85
C ASP A 208 -21.58 5.16 -13.11
N LEU A 209 -22.59 4.30 -12.93
CA LEU A 209 -23.38 3.72 -14.01
C LEU A 209 -24.87 3.72 -13.65
N LEU A 210 -25.70 4.25 -14.54
CA LEU A 210 -27.15 4.19 -14.47
C LEU A 210 -27.69 3.58 -15.77
N ILE A 211 -28.51 2.54 -15.67
CA ILE A 211 -29.10 1.82 -16.80
C ILE A 211 -30.61 2.00 -16.77
N ASP A 212 -31.16 2.65 -17.79
CA ASP A 212 -32.60 2.73 -18.05
C ASP A 212 -33.02 1.57 -18.95
N GLU A 213 -33.65 0.56 -18.37
CA GLU A 213 -33.96 -0.71 -19.04
C GLU A 213 -35.13 -0.60 -20.03
N ASP A 214 -36.10 0.28 -19.75
CA ASP A 214 -37.34 0.38 -20.52
C ASP A 214 -37.53 1.73 -21.21
N GLY A 215 -36.61 2.68 -20.98
CA GLY A 215 -36.61 3.98 -21.63
C GLY A 215 -37.52 5.01 -20.98
N THR A 216 -38.07 4.71 -19.80
CA THR A 216 -39.00 5.62 -19.13
C THR A 216 -38.32 6.82 -18.49
N LEU A 217 -37.00 6.78 -18.29
CA LEU A 217 -36.21 7.91 -17.79
C LEU A 217 -35.75 8.82 -18.94
N PHE A 218 -35.24 8.24 -20.04
CA PHE A 218 -34.59 8.99 -21.12
C PHE A 218 -35.38 9.04 -22.44
N GLY A 219 -36.56 8.43 -22.48
CA GLY A 219 -37.41 8.31 -23.67
C GLY A 219 -37.12 7.07 -24.53
N GLN A 220 -36.01 6.38 -24.27
CA GLN A 220 -35.63 5.10 -24.87
C GLN A 220 -34.61 4.41 -23.98
N PRO A 221 -34.53 3.07 -23.98
CA PRO A 221 -33.59 2.37 -23.11
C PRO A 221 -32.15 2.83 -23.38
N SER A 222 -31.40 3.10 -22.31
CA SER A 222 -30.10 3.76 -22.39
C SER A 222 -29.21 3.42 -21.20
N SER A 223 -27.89 3.49 -21.41
CA SER A 223 -26.91 3.48 -20.32
C SER A 223 -26.28 4.86 -20.18
N VAL A 224 -26.07 5.32 -18.94
CA VAL A 224 -25.45 6.60 -18.60
C VAL A 224 -24.29 6.37 -17.65
N PHE A 225 -23.10 6.90 -17.95
CA PHE A 225 -21.90 6.73 -17.11
C PHE A 225 -21.00 7.97 -17.07
N SER A 226 -20.19 8.09 -16.01
CA SER A 226 -19.37 9.28 -15.73
C SER A 226 -18.31 9.58 -16.81
N ASP A 227 -17.97 10.87 -16.96
CA ASP A 227 -16.83 11.35 -17.75
C ASP A 227 -15.49 11.07 -17.04
N SER A 228 -14.99 9.83 -17.19
CA SER A 228 -13.74 9.37 -16.55
C SER A 228 -12.50 10.17 -16.99
N GLU A 229 -12.54 10.78 -18.17
CA GLU A 229 -11.41 11.49 -18.78
C GLU A 229 -11.41 13.00 -18.55
N HIS A 230 -12.36 13.54 -17.79
CA HIS A 230 -12.55 14.99 -17.64
C HIS A 230 -11.26 15.79 -17.41
N PHE A 231 -10.38 15.32 -16.52
CA PHE A 231 -9.11 15.95 -16.17
C PHE A 231 -7.90 15.37 -16.90
N TRP A 232 -8.09 14.72 -18.06
CA TRP A 232 -7.00 14.11 -18.81
C TRP A 232 -5.93 15.13 -19.20
N GLY A 233 -4.68 14.87 -18.80
CA GLY A 233 -3.55 15.77 -18.98
C GLY A 233 -3.29 16.71 -17.79
N ASN A 234 -4.17 16.72 -16.79
CA ASN A 234 -3.97 17.50 -15.56
C ASN A 234 -3.05 16.73 -14.59
N GLN A 235 -1.89 17.31 -14.29
CA GLN A 235 -0.90 16.70 -13.40
C GLN A 235 -1.36 16.64 -11.93
N GLN A 236 -2.22 17.57 -11.49
CA GLN A 236 -2.71 17.60 -10.10
C GLN A 236 -3.68 16.45 -9.82
N HIS A 237 -4.55 16.15 -10.79
CA HIS A 237 -5.46 14.99 -10.75
C HIS A 237 -4.77 13.67 -11.11
N GLY A 238 -3.55 13.73 -11.64
CA GLY A 238 -2.75 12.55 -11.95
C GLY A 238 -3.34 11.64 -13.03
N VAL A 239 -4.16 12.19 -13.93
CA VAL A 239 -4.76 11.47 -15.06
C VAL A 239 -4.16 12.00 -16.36
N GLY A 240 -3.65 11.12 -17.22
CA GLY A 240 -3.14 11.51 -18.54
C GLY A 240 -2.21 10.48 -19.16
N ASP A 241 -1.75 10.76 -20.39
CA ASP A 241 -0.85 9.85 -21.13
C ASP A 241 0.44 9.54 -20.36
N PHE A 242 0.91 10.47 -19.52
CA PHE A 242 2.08 10.31 -18.64
C PHE A 242 1.91 9.27 -17.52
N ARG A 243 0.68 8.74 -17.34
CA ARG A 243 0.32 7.73 -16.34
C ARG A 243 -0.03 6.38 -16.94
N ILE A 244 -0.02 6.26 -18.27
CA ILE A 244 -0.18 4.96 -18.95
C ILE A 244 1.01 4.09 -18.54
N PRO A 245 0.79 2.84 -18.08
CA PRO A 245 1.87 1.91 -17.74
C PRO A 245 2.90 1.82 -18.86
N SER A 246 4.19 1.92 -18.51
CA SER A 246 5.27 1.96 -19.50
C SER A 246 5.31 0.74 -20.42
N VAL A 247 4.87 -0.41 -19.91
CA VAL A 247 4.74 -1.67 -20.65
C VAL A 247 3.72 -1.61 -21.79
N ALA A 248 2.72 -0.74 -21.71
CA ALA A 248 1.76 -0.49 -22.79
C ALA A 248 2.31 0.46 -23.88
N LEU A 249 3.35 1.23 -23.56
CA LEU A 249 3.92 2.23 -24.48
C LEU A 249 5.02 1.66 -25.38
N ALA A 250 5.33 0.38 -25.27
CA ALA A 250 6.34 -0.30 -26.07
C ALA A 250 5.77 -1.56 -26.73
N ASP A 251 6.22 -1.85 -27.94
CA ASP A 251 5.86 -3.09 -28.63
C ASP A 251 6.69 -4.28 -28.10
N ALA A 252 6.41 -5.48 -28.64
CA ALA A 252 7.13 -6.69 -28.29
C ALA A 252 8.65 -6.64 -28.58
N THR A 253 9.12 -5.68 -29.38
CA THR A 253 10.54 -5.46 -29.68
C THR A 253 11.19 -4.40 -28.78
N GLY A 254 10.41 -3.77 -27.90
CA GLY A 254 10.84 -2.67 -27.04
C GLY A 254 10.86 -1.32 -27.75
N GLN A 255 10.30 -1.21 -28.95
CA GLN A 255 10.16 0.06 -29.65
C GLN A 255 8.95 0.80 -29.11
N MET A 256 9.12 2.09 -28.80
CA MET A 256 8.03 2.95 -28.34
C MET A 256 6.93 3.04 -29.39
N ILE A 257 5.70 2.78 -28.97
CA ILE A 257 4.49 2.93 -29.78
C ILE A 257 3.94 4.34 -29.58
N ASN A 258 3.51 4.98 -30.66
CA ASN A 258 2.70 6.20 -30.54
C ASN A 258 1.28 5.81 -30.12
N ILE A 259 1.04 5.82 -28.81
CA ILE A 259 -0.22 5.36 -28.22
C ILE A 259 -1.44 6.13 -28.77
N SER A 260 -1.30 7.43 -29.01
CA SER A 260 -2.37 8.28 -29.55
C SER A 260 -2.75 7.93 -31.00
N SER A 261 -1.92 7.18 -31.73
CA SER A 261 -2.25 6.71 -33.07
C SER A 261 -3.05 5.41 -33.06
N ILE A 262 -2.88 4.55 -32.05
CA ILE A 262 -3.55 3.26 -31.95
C ILE A 262 -4.82 3.37 -31.12
N TYR A 263 -4.74 4.17 -30.05
CA TYR A 263 -5.83 4.47 -29.15
C TYR A 263 -6.03 5.99 -29.10
N PRO A 264 -6.76 6.57 -30.06
CA PRO A 264 -6.96 8.01 -30.13
C PRO A 264 -7.95 8.56 -29.10
N TYR A 265 -8.78 7.71 -28.48
CA TYR A 265 -9.85 8.14 -27.58
C TYR A 265 -9.50 7.88 -26.11
N ARG A 266 -10.07 8.68 -25.20
CA ARG A 266 -9.78 8.64 -23.76
C ARG A 266 -11.04 8.35 -22.95
N GLY A 267 -10.83 7.72 -21.79
CA GLY A 267 -11.89 7.35 -20.86
C GLY A 267 -12.54 6.01 -21.19
N ILE A 268 -13.72 5.81 -20.62
CA ILE A 268 -14.48 4.56 -20.75
C ILE A 268 -14.77 4.30 -22.24
N SER A 269 -14.45 3.09 -22.69
CA SER A 269 -14.72 2.63 -24.06
C SER A 269 -16.19 2.79 -24.38
N ARG A 270 -16.50 3.37 -25.55
CA ARG A 270 -17.88 3.64 -25.92
C ARG A 270 -18.13 3.76 -27.42
N ASP A 271 -19.37 3.50 -27.80
CA ASP A 271 -19.85 3.68 -29.16
C ASP A 271 -19.79 5.16 -29.60
N PRO A 272 -19.46 5.45 -30.88
CA PRO A 272 -19.52 6.80 -31.42
C PRO A 272 -20.90 7.48 -31.35
N THR A 273 -21.99 6.71 -31.17
CA THR A 273 -23.36 7.24 -30.98
C THR A 273 -23.64 7.75 -29.57
N CYS A 274 -22.78 7.44 -28.59
CA CYS A 274 -22.91 7.98 -27.23
C CYS A 274 -22.74 9.50 -27.23
N ALA A 275 -23.69 10.20 -26.62
CA ALA A 275 -23.71 11.66 -26.54
C ALA A 275 -23.28 12.14 -25.15
N TYR A 276 -22.29 13.04 -25.08
CA TYR A 276 -21.93 13.69 -23.83
C TYR A 276 -23.02 14.67 -23.38
N GLN A 277 -23.51 14.50 -22.15
CA GLN A 277 -24.52 15.36 -21.53
C GLN A 277 -23.84 16.27 -20.50
N SER A 278 -23.49 17.49 -20.91
CA SER A 278 -22.71 18.42 -20.09
C SER A 278 -23.41 18.83 -18.79
N SER A 279 -24.73 18.85 -18.75
CA SER A 279 -25.51 19.13 -17.53
C SER A 279 -25.45 18.01 -16.50
N TRP A 280 -25.14 16.78 -16.93
CA TRP A 280 -25.04 15.62 -16.05
C TRP A 280 -23.59 15.25 -15.74
N GLN A 281 -22.67 15.69 -16.62
CA GLN A 281 -21.24 15.34 -16.59
C GLN A 281 -21.02 13.85 -16.87
N MET A 282 -21.84 13.31 -17.77
CA MET A 282 -21.92 11.89 -18.09
C MET A 282 -22.18 11.68 -19.58
N TYR A 283 -21.86 10.50 -20.09
CA TYR A 283 -22.21 10.05 -21.42
C TYR A 283 -23.55 9.33 -21.40
N LEU A 284 -24.44 9.66 -22.34
CA LEU A 284 -25.70 8.96 -22.59
C LEU A 284 -25.55 8.11 -23.85
N CYS A 285 -25.63 6.79 -23.68
CA CYS A 285 -25.55 5.80 -24.74
C CYS A 285 -26.91 5.13 -24.93
N THR A 286 -27.47 5.25 -26.14
CA THR A 286 -28.81 4.74 -26.47
C THR A 286 -28.73 3.28 -26.92
N ASN A 287 -29.82 2.53 -26.76
CA ASN A 287 -29.82 1.07 -26.89
C ASN A 287 -29.26 0.51 -28.22
N THR A 288 -28.03 0.00 -28.16
CA THR A 288 -27.45 -1.03 -29.06
C THR A 288 -26.42 -1.89 -28.35
N ILE A 289 -25.98 -1.47 -27.15
CA ILE A 289 -24.73 -1.86 -26.51
C ILE A 289 -24.92 -1.89 -25.00
N ASP A 290 -24.55 -2.98 -24.35
CA ASP A 290 -24.69 -3.18 -22.90
C ASP A 290 -23.41 -2.78 -22.15
N TYR A 291 -23.51 -1.78 -21.26
CA TYR A 291 -22.43 -1.41 -20.34
C TYR A 291 -22.57 -2.13 -19.01
N ARG A 292 -21.47 -2.66 -18.47
CA ARG A 292 -21.43 -3.33 -17.17
C ARG A 292 -20.17 -3.00 -16.39
N MET A 293 -20.24 -3.17 -15.08
CA MET A 293 -19.08 -3.01 -14.20
C MET A 293 -18.32 -4.34 -14.10
N LEU A 294 -17.04 -4.30 -14.48
CA LEU A 294 -16.05 -5.36 -14.32
C LEU A 294 -15.24 -5.10 -13.06
N ILE A 295 -15.19 -6.07 -12.16
CA ILE A 295 -14.37 -6.03 -10.96
C ILE A 295 -13.11 -6.87 -11.20
N MET A 296 -11.95 -6.27 -10.95
CA MET A 296 -10.64 -6.91 -10.98
C MET A 296 -10.00 -6.86 -9.59
N GLU A 297 -9.63 -8.01 -9.04
CA GLU A 297 -9.09 -8.14 -7.67
C GLU A 297 -7.73 -8.85 -7.68
N SER A 298 -6.78 -8.35 -6.87
CA SER A 298 -5.62 -9.11 -6.45
C SER A 298 -5.97 -9.98 -5.25
N MET A 299 -5.82 -11.30 -5.39
CA MET A 299 -6.11 -12.30 -4.35
C MET A 299 -4.86 -12.67 -3.52
N ASP A 300 -3.70 -12.09 -3.84
CA ASP A 300 -2.46 -12.28 -3.08
C ASP A 300 -2.58 -11.67 -1.66
N SER A 301 -1.85 -12.26 -0.70
CA SER A 301 -1.86 -11.81 0.71
C SER A 301 -1.38 -10.37 0.91
N ASP A 302 -0.66 -9.80 -0.05
CA ASP A 302 -0.12 -8.45 -0.03
C ASP A 302 -0.98 -7.44 -0.81
N THR A 303 -2.26 -7.77 -1.09
CA THR A 303 -3.23 -6.97 -1.87
C THR A 303 -3.36 -5.52 -1.43
N GLU A 304 -3.17 -5.20 -0.14
CA GLU A 304 -3.20 -3.83 0.40
C GLU A 304 -1.85 -3.10 0.30
N THR A 305 -0.74 -3.83 0.19
CA THR A 305 0.61 -3.23 0.22
C THR A 305 1.25 -3.15 -1.17
N ARG A 306 0.75 -3.93 -2.13
CA ARG A 306 1.19 -3.89 -3.51
C ARG A 306 0.32 -2.92 -4.31
N ARG A 307 0.93 -1.85 -4.81
CA ARG A 307 0.26 -0.90 -5.68
C ARG A 307 0.31 -1.37 -7.14
N LEU A 308 -0.83 -1.72 -7.73
CA LEU A 308 -0.95 -2.10 -9.15
C LEU A 308 -1.38 -0.93 -10.06
N SER A 309 -1.93 0.13 -9.46
CA SER A 309 -2.44 1.34 -10.10
C SER A 309 -1.34 2.33 -10.54
N PRO A 310 -1.51 3.09 -11.63
CA PRO A 310 -2.69 3.08 -12.50
C PRO A 310 -2.80 1.79 -13.32
N VAL A 311 -4.02 1.31 -13.48
CA VAL A 311 -4.38 0.23 -14.41
C VAL A 311 -4.86 0.88 -15.69
N ALA A 312 -4.26 0.54 -16.83
CA ALA A 312 -4.77 0.94 -18.13
C ALA A 312 -5.61 -0.19 -18.73
N ILE A 313 -6.84 0.13 -19.10
CA ILE A 313 -7.71 -0.75 -19.88
C ILE A 313 -7.87 -0.15 -21.29
N MET A 314 -7.55 -0.95 -22.31
CA MET A 314 -7.49 -0.52 -23.70
C MET A 314 -8.41 -1.37 -24.56
N SER A 315 -9.38 -0.75 -25.22
CA SER A 315 -10.38 -1.45 -26.02
C SER A 315 -9.99 -1.58 -27.50
N ASP A 316 -10.45 -2.63 -28.16
CA ASP A 316 -10.29 -2.81 -29.60
C ASP A 316 -10.91 -1.68 -30.47
N ASN A 317 -11.88 -0.93 -29.94
CA ASN A 317 -12.44 0.27 -30.57
C ASN A 317 -11.64 1.56 -30.33
N GLY A 318 -10.45 1.47 -29.72
CA GLY A 318 -9.46 2.57 -29.69
C GLY A 318 -9.51 3.51 -28.49
N TYR A 319 -10.15 3.10 -27.38
CA TYR A 319 -10.18 3.88 -26.13
C TYR A 319 -9.14 3.38 -25.13
N ILE A 320 -8.65 4.29 -24.28
CA ILE A 320 -7.88 3.99 -23.07
C ILE A 320 -8.51 4.68 -21.87
N ASP A 321 -8.78 3.91 -20.83
CA ASP A 321 -9.18 4.41 -19.51
C ASP A 321 -8.10 4.08 -18.46
N LEU A 322 -8.00 4.93 -17.43
CA LEU A 322 -7.05 4.77 -16.33
C LEU A 322 -7.80 4.64 -15.01
N ILE A 323 -7.43 3.62 -14.24
CA ILE A 323 -8.12 3.20 -13.01
C ILE A 323 -7.12 3.20 -11.85
N ASN A 324 -7.46 3.81 -10.72
CA ASN A 324 -6.54 3.97 -9.58
C ASN A 324 -6.85 3.03 -8.41
N GLY A 325 -8.09 2.60 -8.25
CA GLY A 325 -8.61 1.87 -7.10
C GLY A 325 -8.89 2.76 -5.88
N PRO A 326 -9.44 2.17 -4.80
CA PRO A 326 -9.76 2.85 -3.56
C PRO A 326 -8.58 3.56 -2.87
N LYS A 327 -8.87 4.53 -2.01
CA LYS A 327 -7.93 5.26 -1.16
C LYS A 327 -7.45 4.43 0.03
N ASP A 328 -6.42 4.94 0.72
CA ASP A 328 -6.00 4.41 2.01
C ASP A 328 -7.00 4.77 3.13
N HIS A 329 -7.37 3.75 3.91
CA HIS A 329 -8.22 3.84 5.11
C HIS A 329 -7.49 3.47 6.41
N GLY A 330 -6.23 3.03 6.32
CA GLY A 330 -5.40 2.66 7.47
C GLY A 330 -4.85 3.87 8.21
N TRP A 331 -4.74 3.73 9.55
CA TRP A 331 -4.11 4.73 10.42
C TRP A 331 -2.96 4.12 11.23
N CYS A 332 -1.73 4.47 10.89
CA CYS A 332 -0.50 3.90 11.45
C CYS A 332 0.33 4.97 12.14
N ASN A 333 0.41 4.93 13.49
CA ASN A 333 1.27 5.83 14.30
C ASN A 333 1.14 7.33 13.96
N GLY A 334 -0.07 7.80 13.63
CA GLY A 334 -0.34 9.20 13.31
C GLY A 334 -0.16 9.60 11.84
N PHE A 335 0.06 8.64 10.94
CA PHE A 335 0.10 8.82 9.49
C PHE A 335 -0.76 7.77 8.77
N SER A 336 -0.95 7.93 7.46
CA SER A 336 -1.52 6.89 6.60
C SER A 336 -0.62 5.65 6.62
N CYS A 337 -1.24 4.47 6.53
CA CYS A 337 -0.51 3.20 6.53
C CYS A 337 0.15 2.88 5.18
N GLY A 338 -0.18 3.63 4.13
CA GLY A 338 0.20 3.30 2.76
C GLY A 338 -0.50 2.02 2.27
N THR A 339 -1.66 1.69 2.85
CA THR A 339 -2.40 0.45 2.57
C THR A 339 -3.58 0.73 1.66
N ARG A 340 -3.53 0.26 0.42
CA ARG A 340 -4.57 0.45 -0.59
C ARG A 340 -4.89 -0.89 -1.22
N ILE A 341 -6.14 -1.32 -1.07
CA ILE A 341 -6.57 -2.58 -1.67
C ILE A 341 -6.47 -2.53 -3.20
N SER A 342 -5.87 -3.56 -3.78
CA SER A 342 -5.83 -3.78 -5.23
C SER A 342 -7.13 -4.40 -5.75
N THR A 343 -8.23 -3.67 -5.59
CA THR A 343 -9.54 -3.98 -6.19
C THR A 343 -9.96 -2.81 -7.06
N PHE A 344 -10.26 -3.08 -8.32
CA PHE A 344 -10.52 -2.06 -9.34
C PHE A 344 -11.93 -2.22 -9.90
N MET A 345 -12.65 -1.11 -10.00
CA MET A 345 -13.97 -1.02 -10.62
C MET A 345 -13.81 -0.42 -12.02
N LEU A 346 -14.03 -1.23 -13.05
CA LEU A 346 -13.91 -0.84 -14.44
C LEU A 346 -15.30 -0.84 -15.06
N LEU A 347 -15.58 0.09 -15.99
CA LEU A 347 -16.76 0.01 -16.84
C LEU A 347 -16.36 -0.51 -18.21
N ILE A 348 -17.07 -1.52 -18.69
CA ILE A 348 -16.82 -2.17 -19.98
C ILE A 348 -18.09 -2.22 -20.81
N GLU A 349 -17.88 -2.24 -22.11
CA GLU A 349 -18.86 -2.50 -23.15
C GLU A 349 -18.90 -3.99 -23.45
N SER A 350 -20.09 -4.59 -23.56
CA SER A 350 -20.23 -5.99 -24.00
C SER A 350 -19.79 -6.16 -25.45
N GLN A 351 -19.32 -7.36 -25.82
CA GLN A 351 -18.91 -7.73 -27.19
C GLN A 351 -17.62 -7.06 -27.68
N HIS A 352 -16.72 -6.73 -26.76
CA HIS A 352 -15.43 -6.11 -27.07
C HIS A 352 -14.24 -6.92 -26.54
N GLN A 353 -13.07 -6.64 -27.11
CA GLN A 353 -11.79 -7.08 -26.57
C GLN A 353 -11.11 -5.96 -25.79
N TYR A 354 -10.62 -6.29 -24.59
CA TYR A 354 -9.86 -5.37 -23.74
C TYR A 354 -8.47 -5.91 -23.40
N LEU A 355 -7.45 -5.06 -23.56
CA LEU A 355 -6.10 -5.27 -23.07
C LEU A 355 -5.91 -4.52 -21.75
N ILE A 356 -5.38 -5.20 -20.74
CA ILE A 356 -5.20 -4.66 -19.39
C ILE A 356 -3.72 -4.66 -19.06
N TYR A 357 -3.21 -3.49 -18.65
CA TYR A 357 -1.83 -3.27 -18.24
C TYR A 357 -1.79 -2.71 -16.82
N LEU A 358 -0.90 -3.27 -16.00
CA LEU A 358 -0.64 -2.81 -14.64
C LEU A 358 0.66 -2.00 -14.61
N SER A 359 0.79 -1.11 -13.64
CA SER A 359 1.99 -0.26 -13.46
C SER A 359 3.11 -0.92 -12.64
N SER A 360 2.84 -2.09 -12.06
CA SER A 360 3.73 -2.83 -11.16
C SER A 360 3.68 -4.33 -11.46
N THR A 361 4.48 -5.12 -10.74
CA THR A 361 4.54 -6.58 -10.88
C THR A 361 3.16 -7.20 -10.64
N GLN A 362 2.74 -8.05 -11.58
CA GLN A 362 1.43 -8.69 -11.56
C GLN A 362 1.29 -9.66 -10.38
N PRO A 363 0.11 -9.74 -9.74
CA PRO A 363 -0.15 -10.73 -8.71
C PRO A 363 -0.10 -12.18 -9.18
N ASN A 364 0.18 -13.08 -8.24
CA ASN A 364 0.17 -14.51 -8.52
C ASN A 364 -1.25 -15.04 -8.69
N ASP A 365 -2.22 -14.43 -8.01
CA ASP A 365 -3.63 -14.78 -8.08
C ASP A 365 -4.48 -13.52 -8.37
N MET A 366 -5.11 -13.50 -9.54
CA MET A 366 -5.98 -12.42 -10.01
C MET A 366 -7.39 -12.95 -10.25
N ARG A 367 -8.41 -12.19 -9.84
CA ARG A 367 -9.81 -12.55 -10.04
C ARG A 367 -10.57 -11.50 -10.83
N PHE A 368 -11.43 -11.96 -11.74
CA PHE A 368 -12.29 -11.15 -12.59
C PHE A 368 -13.74 -11.59 -12.47
N ARG A 369 -14.66 -10.63 -12.43
CA ARG A 369 -16.12 -10.86 -12.46
C ARG A 369 -16.82 -9.66 -13.07
N ILE A 370 -17.88 -9.88 -13.83
CA ILE A 370 -18.78 -8.82 -14.28
C ILE A 370 -20.00 -8.87 -13.36
N ILE A 371 -20.29 -7.77 -12.64
CA ILE A 371 -21.40 -7.75 -11.69
C ILE A 371 -22.72 -7.40 -12.38
N ASN A 372 -23.85 -7.77 -11.76
CA ASN A 372 -25.20 -7.43 -12.22
C ASN A 372 -25.47 -7.83 -13.68
N SER A 373 -24.99 -9.02 -14.08
CA SER A 373 -24.97 -9.48 -15.46
C SER A 373 -25.28 -10.97 -15.56
N ASP A 374 -25.60 -11.43 -16.76
CA ASP A 374 -25.79 -12.84 -17.08
C ASP A 374 -24.86 -13.27 -18.24
N ALA A 375 -25.01 -14.53 -18.69
CA ALA A 375 -24.17 -15.11 -19.74
C ALA A 375 -24.29 -14.43 -21.12
N SER A 376 -25.24 -13.51 -21.33
CA SER A 376 -25.36 -12.74 -22.59
C SER A 376 -24.30 -11.63 -22.70
N ILE A 377 -23.75 -11.18 -21.57
CA ILE A 377 -22.68 -10.20 -21.54
C ILE A 377 -21.36 -10.94 -21.69
N VAL A 378 -20.68 -10.81 -22.83
CA VAL A 378 -19.47 -11.59 -23.16
C VAL A 378 -18.37 -10.66 -23.63
N ASN A 379 -17.15 -10.89 -23.14
CA ASN A 379 -15.96 -10.13 -23.53
C ASN A 379 -14.72 -11.02 -23.63
N THR A 380 -13.75 -10.57 -24.42
CA THR A 380 -12.38 -11.14 -24.40
C THR A 380 -11.48 -10.18 -23.63
N LEU A 381 -10.84 -10.66 -22.57
CA LEU A 381 -9.88 -9.87 -21.79
C LEU A 381 -8.48 -10.43 -21.98
N ALA A 382 -7.49 -9.55 -21.84
CA ALA A 382 -6.09 -9.95 -21.85
C ALA A 382 -5.29 -9.17 -20.81
N LEU A 383 -4.69 -9.87 -19.85
CA LEU A 383 -3.83 -9.25 -18.84
C LEU A 383 -2.35 -9.43 -19.22
N GLN A 384 -1.59 -8.33 -19.21
CA GLN A 384 -0.14 -8.36 -19.43
C GLN A 384 0.60 -8.91 -18.20
N TYR A 385 1.58 -9.78 -18.44
CA TYR A 385 2.53 -10.28 -17.44
C TYR A 385 3.98 -9.95 -17.82
N ASP A 386 4.83 -9.69 -16.84
CA ASP A 386 6.25 -9.38 -17.11
C ASP A 386 7.09 -10.63 -17.40
N SER A 387 6.61 -11.80 -16.98
CA SER A 387 7.32 -13.06 -17.08
C SER A 387 6.69 -14.00 -18.11
N LEU A 388 7.50 -14.93 -18.65
CA LEU A 388 7.01 -16.04 -19.48
C LEU A 388 6.51 -17.22 -18.63
N GLN A 389 6.15 -16.97 -17.37
CA GLN A 389 5.53 -17.99 -16.54
C GLN A 389 4.19 -18.41 -17.14
N GLN A 390 3.81 -19.64 -16.84
CA GLN A 390 2.56 -20.17 -17.36
C GLN A 390 1.42 -19.69 -16.47
N ILE A 391 0.34 -19.21 -17.09
CA ILE A 391 -0.87 -18.79 -16.40
C ILE A 391 -1.89 -19.91 -16.52
N ASP A 392 -2.45 -20.33 -15.38
CA ASP A 392 -3.59 -21.23 -15.30
C ASP A 392 -4.86 -20.42 -15.17
N VAL A 393 -5.88 -20.77 -15.95
CA VAL A 393 -7.18 -20.09 -15.93
C VAL A 393 -8.22 -21.03 -15.32
N TYR A 394 -9.01 -20.51 -14.41
CA TYR A 394 -10.10 -21.24 -13.77
C TYR A 394 -11.42 -20.51 -14.01
N ALA A 395 -12.44 -21.24 -14.48
CA ALA A 395 -13.80 -20.74 -14.60
C ALA A 395 -14.64 -21.34 -13.47
N ASN A 396 -15.22 -20.49 -12.61
CA ASN A 396 -15.93 -20.90 -11.39
C ASN A 396 -15.11 -21.90 -10.55
N GLY A 397 -13.81 -21.66 -10.44
CA GLY A 397 -12.88 -22.49 -9.69
C GLY A 397 -12.50 -23.83 -10.34
N ILE A 398 -12.87 -24.08 -11.59
CA ILE A 398 -12.50 -25.28 -12.37
C ILE A 398 -11.46 -24.93 -13.42
N TYR A 399 -10.37 -25.69 -13.49
CA TYR A 399 -9.29 -25.45 -14.44
C TYR A 399 -9.76 -25.59 -15.90
N VAL A 400 -9.42 -24.61 -16.73
CA VAL A 400 -9.69 -24.62 -18.17
C VAL A 400 -8.35 -24.68 -18.93
N PRO A 401 -8.05 -25.78 -19.64
CA PRO A 401 -6.79 -25.90 -20.37
C PRO A 401 -6.71 -24.90 -21.52
N PRO A 402 -5.51 -24.40 -21.86
CA PRO A 402 -5.33 -23.44 -22.92
C PRO A 402 -5.58 -24.06 -24.30
N ILE A 403 -6.13 -23.27 -25.23
CA ILE A 403 -6.55 -23.77 -26.54
C ILE A 403 -5.39 -24.14 -27.47
N ASN A 404 -4.14 -23.75 -27.16
CA ASN A 404 -2.94 -24.07 -27.95
C ASN A 404 -2.26 -25.39 -27.53
N GLN A 405 -3.04 -26.32 -26.98
CA GLN A 405 -2.58 -27.66 -26.65
C GLN A 405 -2.42 -28.54 -27.90
N ASN A 406 -1.34 -29.32 -27.93
CA ASN A 406 -1.08 -30.37 -28.89
C ASN A 406 -1.80 -31.66 -28.48
N MET A 407 -2.89 -31.97 -29.19
CA MET A 407 -3.76 -33.12 -28.92
C MET A 407 -3.12 -34.48 -29.21
N ASN A 408 -1.91 -34.53 -29.77
CA ASN A 408 -1.19 -35.79 -30.00
C ASN A 408 -0.59 -36.38 -28.72
N TYR A 409 -0.56 -35.62 -27.62
CA TYR A 409 -0.08 -36.08 -26.33
C TYR A 409 -1.27 -36.30 -25.37
N PRO A 410 -1.25 -37.37 -24.55
CA PRO A 410 -2.32 -37.63 -23.57
C PRO A 410 -2.26 -36.69 -22.35
N TYR A 411 -1.33 -35.74 -22.34
CA TYR A 411 -1.11 -34.73 -21.31
C TYR A 411 -0.90 -33.36 -21.95
N MET A 412 -0.85 -32.31 -21.12
CA MET A 412 -0.71 -30.93 -21.61
C MET A 412 0.66 -30.69 -22.25
N MET A 413 0.68 -30.60 -23.57
CA MET A 413 1.82 -30.18 -24.37
C MET A 413 1.42 -28.93 -25.16
N LEU A 414 2.14 -27.82 -25.02
CA LEU A 414 1.77 -26.54 -25.62
C LEU A 414 2.52 -26.29 -26.93
N MET A 415 1.81 -25.74 -27.92
CA MET A 415 2.38 -25.31 -29.19
C MET A 415 2.88 -23.86 -29.12
N ASP A 416 3.89 -23.52 -29.93
CA ASP A 416 4.42 -22.16 -30.06
C ASP A 416 3.61 -21.30 -31.05
N THR A 417 2.63 -21.89 -31.75
CA THR A 417 1.78 -21.16 -32.69
C THR A 417 0.82 -20.21 -31.96
N PRO A 418 0.69 -18.95 -32.40
CA PRO A 418 -0.35 -18.06 -31.88
C PRO A 418 -1.72 -18.67 -32.13
N ASN A 419 -2.54 -18.72 -31.08
CA ASN A 419 -3.96 -18.99 -31.21
C ASN A 419 -4.73 -17.67 -31.11
N THR A 420 -5.98 -17.69 -31.56
CA THR A 420 -6.90 -16.54 -31.45
C THR A 420 -8.15 -16.99 -30.73
N LEU A 421 -8.57 -16.21 -29.74
CA LEU A 421 -9.91 -16.34 -29.15
C LEU A 421 -10.89 -15.46 -29.93
N THR A 422 -12.13 -15.87 -29.92
CA THR A 422 -13.26 -15.08 -30.41
C THR A 422 -14.30 -14.96 -29.31
N LEU A 423 -15.19 -13.96 -29.41
CA LEU A 423 -16.33 -13.81 -28.49
C LEU A 423 -17.27 -15.03 -28.46
N SER A 424 -17.24 -15.88 -29.50
CA SER A 424 -18.00 -17.12 -29.57
C SER A 424 -17.30 -18.32 -28.92
N SER A 425 -16.06 -18.15 -28.44
CA SER A 425 -15.34 -19.23 -27.77
C SER A 425 -16.00 -19.52 -26.40
N PRO A 426 -16.01 -20.78 -25.93
CA PRO A 426 -16.56 -21.09 -24.61
C PRO A 426 -15.91 -20.25 -23.51
N VAL A 427 -16.69 -19.84 -22.51
CA VAL A 427 -16.19 -19.06 -21.36
C VAL A 427 -15.04 -19.79 -20.66
N GLY A 428 -14.02 -19.05 -20.26
CA GLY A 428 -12.76 -19.58 -19.72
C GLY A 428 -11.77 -20.08 -20.77
N SER A 429 -12.15 -20.19 -22.05
CA SER A 429 -11.21 -20.47 -23.14
C SER A 429 -10.09 -19.44 -23.11
N ASN A 430 -8.84 -19.92 -23.14
CA ASN A 430 -7.68 -19.07 -22.87
C ASN A 430 -6.45 -19.51 -23.66
N PHE A 431 -5.49 -18.59 -23.78
CA PHE A 431 -4.12 -18.91 -24.16
C PHE A 431 -3.18 -17.79 -23.70
N PHE A 432 -1.90 -18.13 -23.51
CA PHE A 432 -0.86 -17.14 -23.21
C PHE A 432 -0.06 -16.79 -24.47
N ASN A 433 -0.18 -15.55 -24.94
CA ASN A 433 0.62 -15.01 -26.03
C ASN A 433 2.00 -14.62 -25.49
N ARG A 434 3.02 -15.41 -25.84
CA ARG A 434 4.38 -15.23 -25.34
C ARG A 434 5.12 -14.05 -25.96
N THR A 435 4.73 -13.64 -27.16
CA THR A 435 5.35 -12.52 -27.88
C THR A 435 4.97 -11.20 -27.22
N THR A 436 3.68 -11.04 -26.90
CA THR A 436 3.16 -9.84 -26.21
C THR A 436 3.13 -9.98 -24.69
N LYS A 437 3.40 -11.18 -24.16
CA LYS A 437 3.25 -11.57 -22.76
C LYS A 437 1.83 -11.31 -22.20
N MET A 438 0.82 -11.59 -23.00
CA MET A 438 -0.59 -11.37 -22.66
C MET A 438 -1.31 -12.70 -22.39
N ALA A 439 -1.98 -12.82 -21.24
CA ALA A 439 -2.89 -13.93 -20.95
C ALA A 439 -4.30 -13.58 -21.43
N TYR A 440 -4.70 -14.13 -22.58
CA TYR A 440 -6.02 -13.93 -23.16
C TYR A 440 -7.03 -14.94 -22.59
N PHE A 441 -8.24 -14.50 -22.28
CA PHE A 441 -9.34 -15.35 -21.83
C PHE A 441 -10.71 -14.75 -22.16
N VAL A 442 -11.72 -15.62 -22.32
CA VAL A 442 -13.13 -15.23 -22.46
C VAL A 442 -13.83 -15.23 -21.10
N ILE A 443 -14.59 -14.18 -20.82
CA ILE A 443 -15.44 -14.05 -19.62
C ILE A 443 -16.86 -13.68 -20.02
N ASP A 444 -17.83 -14.16 -19.25
CA ASP A 444 -19.23 -13.72 -19.34
C ASP A 444 -19.74 -13.16 -18.01
N GLY A 445 -20.97 -12.66 -17.99
CA GLY A 445 -21.59 -12.11 -16.78
C GLY A 445 -21.94 -13.13 -15.69
N ALA A 446 -21.95 -14.42 -16.00
CA ALA A 446 -22.33 -15.48 -15.06
C ALA A 446 -21.12 -16.18 -14.40
N THR A 447 -19.90 -15.94 -14.90
CA THR A 447 -18.71 -16.72 -14.56
C THR A 447 -17.63 -15.88 -13.89
N VAL A 448 -17.10 -16.37 -12.78
CA VAL A 448 -15.88 -15.83 -12.15
C VAL A 448 -14.66 -16.47 -12.80
N ILE A 449 -13.70 -15.65 -13.22
CA ILE A 449 -12.43 -16.12 -13.78
C ILE A 449 -11.29 -15.83 -12.81
N ASP A 450 -10.53 -16.87 -12.45
CA ASP A 450 -9.28 -16.74 -11.71
C ASP A 450 -8.08 -17.02 -12.63
N LEU A 451 -7.06 -16.16 -12.58
CA LEU A 451 -5.76 -16.37 -13.21
C LEU A 451 -4.72 -16.67 -12.13
N LYS A 452 -4.05 -17.82 -12.26
CA LYS A 452 -2.99 -18.23 -11.33
C LYS A 452 -1.66 -18.41 -12.02
N ILE A 453 -0.64 -17.69 -11.56
CA ILE A 453 0.73 -17.91 -11.99
C ILE A 453 1.17 -19.30 -11.52
N SER A 454 1.66 -20.11 -12.45
CA SER A 454 2.17 -21.44 -12.19
C SER A 454 3.70 -21.46 -12.20
N PRO A 455 4.33 -22.06 -11.17
CA PRO A 455 5.77 -22.31 -11.14
C PRO A 455 6.26 -23.01 -12.42
N LEU A 456 7.21 -22.39 -13.11
CA LEU A 456 7.76 -22.88 -14.38
C LEU A 456 9.30 -22.93 -14.30
N ILE A 457 9.88 -24.09 -14.59
CA ILE A 457 11.32 -24.24 -14.80
C ILE A 457 11.58 -24.15 -16.29
N VAL A 458 12.49 -23.28 -16.72
CA VAL A 458 12.95 -23.23 -18.10
C VAL A 458 14.42 -23.64 -18.15
N LEU A 459 14.71 -24.70 -18.89
CA LEU A 459 16.07 -25.19 -19.14
C LEU A 459 16.45 -24.88 -20.58
N THR A 460 17.64 -24.32 -20.81
CA THR A 460 18.19 -24.14 -22.16
C THR A 460 19.55 -24.79 -22.26
N PHE A 461 19.61 -25.90 -22.98
CA PHE A 461 20.84 -26.66 -23.22
C PHE A 461 21.52 -26.17 -24.49
N GLY A 462 22.83 -25.91 -24.41
CA GLY A 462 23.69 -25.77 -25.58
C GLY A 462 24.14 -27.15 -26.07
N LEU A 463 23.80 -27.52 -27.29
CA LEU A 463 24.16 -28.82 -27.87
C LEU A 463 25.35 -28.69 -28.84
N PRO A 464 26.23 -29.70 -28.90
CA PRO A 464 27.32 -29.73 -29.86
C PRO A 464 26.77 -29.82 -31.31
N PRO A 465 27.56 -29.42 -32.33
CA PRO A 465 27.14 -29.46 -33.74
C PRO A 465 26.97 -30.92 -34.20
N GLN A 466 25.76 -31.44 -34.11
CA GLN A 466 25.33 -32.72 -34.67
C GLN A 466 24.04 -32.51 -35.44
N THR A 467 23.70 -33.38 -36.39
CA THR A 467 22.44 -33.27 -37.13
C THR A 467 21.25 -33.48 -36.17
N PRO A 468 20.26 -32.57 -36.12
CA PRO A 468 19.07 -32.71 -35.27
C PRO A 468 18.39 -34.08 -35.43
N ALA A 469 18.40 -34.61 -36.65
CA ALA A 469 17.76 -35.88 -36.99
C ALA A 469 18.35 -37.11 -36.27
N SER A 470 19.60 -37.09 -35.81
CA SER A 470 20.19 -38.22 -35.07
C SER A 470 19.88 -38.19 -33.58
N PHE A 471 19.64 -36.99 -33.02
CA PHE A 471 19.39 -36.78 -31.58
C PHE A 471 17.88 -36.80 -31.22
N PHE A 472 17.02 -36.38 -32.14
CA PHE A 472 15.58 -36.19 -31.92
C PHE A 472 14.71 -37.32 -32.51
N SER A 473 15.19 -38.57 -32.44
CA SER A 473 14.40 -39.74 -32.86
C SER A 473 13.10 -39.88 -32.04
N THR A 474 12.17 -40.72 -32.51
CA THR A 474 10.87 -41.00 -31.90
C THR A 474 10.99 -41.10 -30.37
N ASN A 475 10.21 -40.29 -29.62
CA ASN A 475 10.14 -40.21 -28.15
C ASN A 475 11.05 -39.19 -27.42
N LEU A 476 11.47 -38.08 -28.05
CA LEU A 476 12.21 -36.97 -27.43
C LEU A 476 11.74 -36.58 -26.00
N VAL A 477 10.43 -36.35 -25.82
CA VAL A 477 9.88 -35.93 -24.52
C VAL A 477 10.10 -37.01 -23.45
N SER A 478 9.92 -38.29 -23.80
CA SER A 478 10.15 -39.40 -22.87
C SER A 478 11.61 -39.55 -22.49
N ASN A 479 12.53 -39.33 -23.44
CA ASN A 479 13.96 -39.39 -23.18
C ASN A 479 14.42 -38.24 -22.27
N LEU A 480 13.94 -37.01 -22.50
CA LEU A 480 14.21 -35.87 -21.64
C LEU A 480 13.63 -36.06 -20.23
N ALA A 481 12.43 -36.61 -20.13
CA ALA A 481 11.79 -36.94 -18.86
C ALA A 481 12.64 -37.93 -18.04
N ALA A 482 13.08 -39.02 -18.66
CA ALA A 482 13.93 -40.02 -18.02
C ALA A 482 15.29 -39.45 -17.58
N LEU A 483 15.91 -38.63 -18.42
CA LEU A 483 17.19 -37.99 -18.13
C LEU A 483 17.10 -37.01 -16.95
N LEU A 484 16.07 -36.18 -16.91
CA LEU A 484 15.88 -35.17 -15.85
C LEU A 484 15.25 -35.75 -14.58
N GLY A 485 14.87 -37.03 -14.59
CA GLY A 485 14.19 -37.68 -13.47
C GLY A 485 12.80 -37.12 -13.21
N VAL A 486 12.11 -36.60 -14.24
CA VAL A 486 10.76 -36.02 -14.12
C VAL A 486 9.73 -36.85 -14.89
N PRO A 487 8.47 -36.93 -14.44
CA PRO A 487 7.38 -37.47 -15.24
C PRO A 487 7.20 -36.73 -16.58
N ALA A 488 6.90 -37.46 -17.66
CA ALA A 488 6.75 -36.88 -19.00
C ALA A 488 5.63 -35.83 -19.10
N ASN A 489 4.57 -35.96 -18.29
CA ASN A 489 3.47 -34.98 -18.21
C ASN A 489 3.85 -33.68 -17.51
N MET A 490 5.04 -33.58 -16.90
CA MET A 490 5.57 -32.32 -16.38
C MET A 490 6.29 -31.50 -17.46
N ILE A 491 6.71 -32.12 -18.57
CA ILE A 491 7.29 -31.40 -19.70
C ILE A 491 6.15 -30.86 -20.56
N VAL A 492 5.98 -29.54 -20.55
CA VAL A 492 4.86 -28.87 -21.23
C VAL A 492 5.26 -28.19 -22.53
N ARG A 493 6.57 -28.02 -22.76
CA ARG A 493 7.09 -27.44 -24.00
C ARG A 493 8.51 -27.92 -24.28
N VAL A 494 8.80 -28.18 -25.55
CA VAL A 494 10.13 -28.51 -26.08
C VAL A 494 10.29 -27.76 -27.39
N ASN A 495 11.34 -26.93 -27.50
CA ASN A 495 11.66 -26.17 -28.70
C ASN A 495 13.15 -26.32 -29.03
N ILE A 496 13.44 -26.58 -30.30
CA ILE A 496 14.80 -26.69 -30.84
C ILE A 496 15.06 -25.47 -31.70
N VAL A 497 15.96 -24.59 -31.23
CA VAL A 497 16.33 -23.36 -31.94
C VAL A 497 17.68 -23.58 -32.62
N SER A 498 17.72 -23.42 -33.95
CA SER A 498 18.99 -23.33 -34.68
C SER A 498 19.55 -21.90 -34.55
N ALA A 499 20.85 -21.77 -34.26
CA ALA A 499 21.55 -20.48 -34.22
C ALA A 499 21.45 -19.67 -35.54
N ASN A 500 20.99 -20.27 -36.63
CA ASN A 500 20.94 -19.65 -37.96
C ASN A 500 19.74 -18.71 -38.22
N ASN A 501 18.74 -18.65 -37.33
CA ASN A 501 17.53 -17.84 -37.55
C ASN A 501 17.56 -16.42 -36.95
N ASN A 502 18.62 -16.04 -36.22
CA ASN A 502 18.73 -14.70 -35.64
C ASN A 502 19.75 -13.85 -36.42
N THR A 503 19.25 -12.90 -37.24
CA THR A 503 20.05 -12.06 -38.15
C THR A 503 21.08 -11.18 -37.43
N ARG A 504 20.90 -10.85 -36.13
CA ARG A 504 21.88 -10.10 -35.33
C ARG A 504 23.09 -10.91 -34.88
N VAL A 505 22.95 -12.23 -34.69
CA VAL A 505 24.04 -13.11 -34.20
C VAL A 505 25.08 -13.39 -35.30
N ARG A 506 24.71 -13.14 -36.56
CA ARG A 506 25.56 -13.35 -37.74
C ARG A 506 26.87 -12.55 -37.74
N ARG A 507 27.01 -11.53 -36.88
CA ARG A 507 28.21 -10.66 -36.83
C ARG A 507 29.20 -10.94 -35.71
N GLN A 508 28.94 -11.86 -34.78
CA GLN A 508 29.83 -12.06 -33.61
C GLN A 508 30.24 -13.51 -33.29
N SER A 509 29.69 -14.53 -33.94
CA SER A 509 30.10 -15.93 -33.72
C SER A 509 30.79 -16.51 -34.96
N SER A 510 32.11 -16.69 -34.87
CA SER A 510 32.90 -17.50 -35.80
C SER A 510 32.75 -19.02 -35.55
N ASN A 511 31.89 -19.45 -34.63
CA ASN A 511 31.62 -20.87 -34.37
C ASN A 511 30.32 -21.31 -35.04
N ALA A 512 30.48 -22.15 -36.06
CA ALA A 512 29.42 -22.81 -36.80
C ALA A 512 28.59 -23.78 -35.92
N GLY A 513 27.26 -23.70 -36.01
CA GLY A 513 26.38 -24.87 -35.85
C GLY A 513 25.95 -25.32 -34.44
N SER A 514 25.92 -24.46 -33.40
CA SER A 514 25.33 -24.87 -32.12
C SER A 514 23.79 -24.80 -32.15
N TYR A 515 23.13 -25.88 -31.72
CA TYR A 515 21.69 -25.94 -31.51
C TYR A 515 21.37 -25.64 -30.04
N GLN A 516 20.28 -24.94 -29.77
CA GLN A 516 19.77 -24.76 -28.41
C GLN A 516 18.49 -25.57 -28.24
N LEU A 517 18.44 -26.40 -27.19
CA LEU A 517 17.25 -27.13 -26.79
C LEU A 517 16.64 -26.44 -25.56
N ARG A 518 15.44 -25.90 -25.72
CA ARG A 518 14.68 -25.24 -24.66
C ARG A 518 13.57 -26.15 -24.17
N VAL A 519 13.55 -26.45 -22.88
CA VAL A 519 12.59 -27.35 -22.21
C VAL A 519 11.88 -26.58 -21.11
N GLU A 520 10.55 -26.64 -21.07
CA GLU A 520 9.75 -26.06 -20.00
C GLU A 520 9.09 -27.16 -19.16
N ILE A 521 9.30 -27.09 -17.84
CA ILE A 521 8.85 -28.10 -16.89
C ILE A 521 7.96 -27.42 -15.85
N ARG A 522 6.78 -28.00 -15.62
CA ARG A 522 5.86 -27.58 -14.56
C ARG A 522 5.11 -28.77 -14.00
N SER A 523 4.54 -28.60 -12.81
CA SER A 523 3.52 -29.50 -12.30
C SER A 523 2.24 -29.42 -13.11
N SER A 524 1.49 -30.51 -13.12
CA SER A 524 0.12 -30.50 -13.66
C SER A 524 -0.75 -29.51 -12.88
N PRO A 525 -1.61 -28.73 -13.57
CA PRO A 525 -2.59 -27.85 -12.94
C PRO A 525 -3.51 -28.60 -11.96
N VAL A 526 -3.87 -27.95 -10.86
CA VAL A 526 -4.89 -28.47 -9.95
C VAL A 526 -6.24 -28.39 -10.67
N GLN A 527 -7.07 -29.44 -10.64
CA GLN A 527 -8.33 -29.45 -11.38
C GLN A 527 -9.39 -28.50 -10.79
N SER A 528 -9.33 -28.23 -9.48
CA SER A 528 -10.23 -27.32 -8.78
C SER A 528 -9.50 -26.50 -7.72
N LEU A 529 -9.89 -25.24 -7.54
CA LEU A 529 -9.33 -24.35 -6.52
C LEU A 529 -9.61 -24.78 -5.06
N SER A 530 -10.42 -25.82 -4.85
CA SER A 530 -10.61 -26.46 -3.53
C SER A 530 -9.47 -27.42 -3.14
N GLY A 531 -8.49 -27.65 -4.03
CA GLY A 531 -7.33 -28.50 -3.81
C GLY A 531 -6.18 -27.84 -3.05
N ASN A 532 -5.29 -28.67 -2.49
CA ASN A 532 -4.19 -28.23 -1.63
C ASN A 532 -2.99 -27.69 -2.46
N PHE A 533 -2.85 -26.37 -2.58
CA PHE A 533 -1.83 -25.71 -3.45
C PHE A 533 -0.37 -25.83 -2.94
N SER A 534 -0.15 -25.95 -1.63
CA SER A 534 1.20 -25.85 -1.03
C SER A 534 2.17 -26.97 -1.42
N ALA A 535 1.66 -28.16 -1.77
CA ALA A 535 2.50 -29.30 -2.15
C ALA A 535 3.24 -29.09 -3.49
N THR A 536 2.65 -28.30 -4.38
CA THR A 536 3.16 -28.09 -5.74
C THR A 536 4.42 -27.23 -5.78
N THR A 537 4.45 -26.14 -5.01
CA THR A 537 5.59 -25.23 -4.95
C THR A 537 6.83 -25.93 -4.39
N GLN A 538 6.66 -26.71 -3.32
CA GLN A 538 7.77 -27.47 -2.72
C GLN A 538 8.30 -28.56 -3.66
N LEU A 539 7.40 -29.25 -4.38
CA LEU A 539 7.80 -30.21 -5.42
C LEU A 539 8.66 -29.53 -6.48
N MET A 540 8.22 -28.39 -7.02
CA MET A 540 8.94 -27.67 -8.06
C MET A 540 10.29 -27.16 -7.55
N ALA A 541 10.37 -26.63 -6.33
CA ALA A 541 11.64 -26.20 -5.73
C ALA A 541 12.63 -27.36 -5.53
N ASN A 542 12.15 -28.52 -5.07
CA ASN A 542 12.97 -29.72 -4.94
C ASN A 542 13.50 -30.19 -6.30
N LEU A 543 12.65 -30.25 -7.32
CA LEU A 543 13.05 -30.62 -8.68
C LEU A 543 14.07 -29.63 -9.27
N THR A 544 13.86 -28.32 -9.10
CA THR A 544 14.82 -27.29 -9.49
C THR A 544 16.17 -27.53 -8.83
N SER A 545 16.20 -27.80 -7.52
CA SER A 545 17.44 -28.06 -6.79
C SER A 545 18.17 -29.30 -7.32
N ILE A 546 17.46 -30.40 -7.59
CA ILE A 546 18.07 -31.65 -8.10
C ILE A 546 18.74 -31.40 -9.46
N ILE A 547 18.03 -30.76 -10.39
CA ILE A 547 18.54 -30.49 -11.74
C ILE A 547 19.78 -29.58 -11.69
N ILE A 548 19.72 -28.49 -10.92
CA ILE A 548 20.87 -27.58 -10.74
C ILE A 548 22.05 -28.33 -10.13
N ASN A 549 21.82 -29.05 -9.03
CA ASN A 549 22.89 -29.72 -8.29
C ASN A 549 23.57 -30.81 -9.11
N GLN A 550 22.79 -31.60 -9.87
CA GLN A 550 23.33 -32.62 -10.77
C GLN A 550 24.16 -32.03 -11.91
N TYR A 551 23.76 -30.86 -12.45
CA TYR A 551 24.57 -30.18 -13.45
C TYR A 551 25.86 -29.63 -12.83
N GLN A 552 25.79 -28.99 -11.66
CA GLN A 552 26.93 -28.38 -10.99
C GLN A 552 27.94 -29.42 -10.47
N SER A 553 27.51 -30.65 -10.17
CA SER A 553 28.40 -31.77 -9.84
C SER A 553 28.97 -32.51 -11.07
N GLY A 554 28.47 -32.22 -12.28
CA GLY A 554 28.84 -32.91 -13.51
C GLY A 554 28.11 -34.25 -13.73
N GLU A 555 27.19 -34.63 -12.85
CA GLU A 555 26.44 -35.88 -12.95
C GLU A 555 25.41 -35.88 -14.07
N LEU A 556 24.73 -34.75 -14.31
CA LEU A 556 23.75 -34.63 -15.39
C LEU A 556 24.41 -34.82 -16.77
N GLN A 557 25.62 -34.29 -16.95
CA GLN A 557 26.41 -34.41 -18.17
C GLN A 557 26.87 -35.86 -18.39
N ARG A 558 27.23 -36.58 -17.32
CA ARG A 558 27.56 -38.01 -17.39
C ARG A 558 26.33 -38.85 -17.74
N ALA A 559 25.19 -38.59 -17.09
CA ALA A 559 23.92 -39.26 -17.39
C ALA A 559 23.51 -39.03 -18.85
N TRP A 560 23.65 -37.79 -19.33
CA TRP A 560 23.40 -37.44 -20.73
C TRP A 560 24.28 -38.25 -21.69
N ALA A 561 25.59 -38.30 -21.47
CA ALA A 561 26.52 -39.04 -22.34
C ALA A 561 26.28 -40.56 -22.35
N MET A 562 25.64 -41.11 -21.31
CA MET A 562 25.28 -42.53 -21.24
C MET A 562 23.98 -42.87 -21.99
N CYS A 563 23.18 -41.89 -22.41
CA CYS A 563 21.99 -42.15 -23.20
C CYS A 563 22.36 -42.62 -24.63
N ASN A 564 21.79 -43.74 -25.05
CA ASN A 564 22.10 -44.41 -26.33
C ASN A 564 22.01 -43.48 -27.56
N ASP A 565 21.08 -42.52 -27.54
CA ASP A 565 20.81 -41.60 -28.66
C ASP A 565 21.77 -40.40 -28.72
N THR A 566 22.70 -40.27 -27.77
CA THR A 566 23.58 -39.09 -27.64
C THR A 566 24.98 -39.31 -28.20
N ASN A 567 25.32 -40.53 -28.61
CA ASN A 567 26.66 -40.92 -29.08
C ASN A 567 27.80 -40.49 -28.14
N GLY A 568 27.56 -40.48 -26.82
CA GLY A 568 28.57 -40.08 -25.82
C GLY A 568 28.80 -38.58 -25.72
N THR A 569 27.99 -37.76 -26.39
CA THR A 569 28.07 -36.29 -26.29
C THR A 569 27.33 -35.77 -25.07
N ALA A 570 27.68 -34.59 -24.58
CA ALA A 570 27.03 -33.91 -23.46
C ALA A 570 26.76 -32.44 -23.81
N PRO A 571 25.77 -31.79 -23.15
CA PRO A 571 25.51 -30.38 -23.36
C PRO A 571 26.72 -29.54 -22.97
N SER A 572 27.09 -28.59 -23.83
CA SER A 572 28.22 -27.68 -23.62
C SER A 572 27.92 -26.55 -22.63
N SER A 573 26.64 -26.25 -22.44
CA SER A 573 26.16 -25.26 -21.47
C SER A 573 24.72 -25.57 -21.04
N LEU A 574 24.35 -25.06 -19.86
CA LEU A 574 22.97 -25.03 -19.39
C LEU A 574 22.69 -23.67 -18.77
N THR A 575 21.63 -23.01 -19.22
CA THR A 575 21.03 -21.89 -18.49
C THR A 575 19.70 -22.33 -17.90
N ILE A 576 19.40 -21.82 -16.71
CA ILE A 576 18.17 -22.11 -16.01
C ILE A 576 17.43 -20.81 -15.66
N GLN A 577 16.12 -20.84 -15.81
CA GLN A 577 15.20 -19.91 -15.18
C GLN A 577 14.46 -20.69 -14.09
N GLU A 578 14.69 -20.32 -12.83
CA GLU A 578 14.02 -20.92 -11.68
C GLU A 578 12.54 -20.48 -11.60
N PRO A 579 11.68 -21.26 -10.92
CA PRO A 579 10.28 -20.88 -10.72
C PRO A 579 10.14 -19.50 -10.07
N ASN A 580 9.16 -18.72 -10.52
CA ASN A 580 8.88 -17.35 -10.07
C ASN A 580 10.02 -16.33 -10.31
N ASN A 581 11.10 -16.72 -10.98
CA ASN A 581 12.19 -15.82 -11.38
C ASN A 581 12.04 -15.44 -12.85
N GLN A 582 12.26 -14.16 -13.17
CA GLN A 582 12.22 -13.65 -14.55
C GLN A 582 13.57 -13.74 -15.27
N THR A 583 14.66 -13.85 -14.50
CA THR A 583 16.02 -13.92 -15.04
C THR A 583 16.47 -15.36 -15.21
N SER A 584 17.13 -15.63 -16.33
CA SER A 584 17.88 -16.86 -16.52
C SER A 584 19.36 -16.63 -16.19
N PHE A 585 20.01 -17.64 -15.64
CA PHE A 585 21.43 -17.59 -15.36
C PHE A 585 22.14 -18.87 -15.82
N PRO A 586 23.41 -18.76 -16.27
CA PRO A 586 24.20 -19.92 -16.63
C PRO A 586 24.63 -20.71 -15.40
N LEU A 587 24.68 -22.03 -15.54
CA LEU A 587 25.25 -22.91 -14.54
C LEU A 587 26.69 -23.29 -14.93
N SER A 588 27.52 -23.52 -13.92
CA SER A 588 28.90 -23.99 -14.08
C SER A 588 29.14 -25.26 -13.25
N VAL A 589 29.99 -26.14 -13.74
CA VAL A 589 30.44 -27.33 -13.01
C VAL A 589 31.52 -26.92 -12.02
N ILE A 590 31.40 -27.38 -10.77
CA ILE A 590 32.38 -27.10 -9.72
C ILE A 590 33.62 -27.95 -9.96
N ALA A 591 34.78 -27.31 -10.05
CA ALA A 591 36.08 -27.98 -10.14
C ALA A 591 36.78 -28.06 -8.78
N ARG A 592 36.70 -27.01 -7.96
CA ARG A 592 37.23 -27.00 -6.59
C ARG A 592 36.60 -25.93 -5.69
N ILE A 593 36.78 -26.06 -4.39
CA ILE A 593 36.53 -25.00 -3.39
C ILE A 593 37.86 -24.53 -2.78
N ALA A 594 37.95 -23.25 -2.39
CA ALA A 594 39.09 -22.73 -1.65
C ALA A 594 38.65 -21.80 -0.52
N LEU A 595 39.38 -21.84 0.60
CA LEU A 595 39.26 -20.90 1.70
C LEU A 595 40.09 -19.64 1.37
N VAL A 596 39.42 -18.51 1.20
CA VAL A 596 40.06 -17.24 0.84
C VAL A 596 40.25 -16.34 2.06
N THR A 597 39.27 -16.33 2.97
CA THR A 597 39.41 -15.66 4.27
C THR A 597 39.34 -16.72 5.37
N PRO A 598 40.43 -17.00 6.10
CA PRO A 598 40.40 -17.92 7.22
C PRO A 598 39.72 -17.28 8.44
N PRO A 599 39.13 -18.08 9.34
CA PRO A 599 38.58 -17.54 10.58
C PRO A 599 39.71 -17.04 11.48
N ALA A 600 39.52 -15.87 12.09
CA ALA A 600 40.54 -15.24 12.93
C ALA A 600 39.92 -14.48 14.10
N SER A 601 40.76 -14.19 15.11
CA SER A 601 40.37 -13.47 16.32
C SER A 601 39.19 -14.11 17.06
N CYS A 602 39.21 -15.45 17.11
CA CYS A 602 38.22 -16.26 17.81
C CYS A 602 38.41 -16.17 19.32
N ARG A 603 37.30 -16.13 20.06
CA ARG A 603 37.28 -16.10 21.52
C ARG A 603 36.29 -17.13 22.04
N GLU A 604 36.57 -17.66 23.22
CA GLU A 604 35.65 -18.58 23.88
C GLU A 604 34.27 -17.94 24.04
N GLN A 605 33.19 -18.72 23.83
CA GLN A 605 31.78 -18.30 23.91
C GLN A 605 31.35 -17.17 22.96
N SER A 606 32.20 -16.71 22.05
CA SER A 606 31.88 -15.65 21.10
C SER A 606 32.22 -16.05 19.66
N PRO A 607 31.48 -15.57 18.64
CA PRO A 607 31.88 -15.74 17.26
C PRO A 607 33.26 -15.13 16.97
N CYS A 608 33.97 -15.69 16.00
CA CYS A 608 35.21 -15.11 15.49
C CYS A 608 34.91 -13.74 14.83
N THR A 609 35.74 -12.72 15.06
CA THR A 609 35.46 -11.40 14.43
C THR A 609 35.73 -11.43 12.93
N THR A 610 36.65 -12.26 12.48
CA THR A 610 36.83 -12.57 11.05
C THR A 610 36.13 -13.90 10.78
N GLN A 611 35.01 -13.83 10.05
CA GLN A 611 34.24 -15.00 9.62
C GLN A 611 34.92 -15.67 8.41
N PRO A 612 34.86 -17.01 8.29
CA PRO A 612 35.48 -17.71 7.17
C PRO A 612 34.74 -17.42 5.85
N VAL A 613 35.49 -17.30 4.75
CA VAL A 613 34.94 -17.09 3.42
C VAL A 613 35.54 -18.11 2.44
N LEU A 614 34.69 -18.94 1.86
CA LEU A 614 35.05 -19.89 0.82
C LEU A 614 34.46 -19.48 -0.52
N LEU A 615 35.24 -19.70 -1.58
CA LEU A 615 34.84 -19.52 -2.98
C LEU A 615 34.89 -20.86 -3.70
N ALA A 616 33.94 -21.11 -4.59
CA ALA A 616 33.94 -22.26 -5.49
C ALA A 616 34.35 -21.83 -6.90
N TYR A 617 35.18 -22.63 -7.55
CA TYR A 617 35.76 -22.36 -8.86
C TYR A 617 35.31 -23.39 -9.88
N ASP A 618 35.08 -22.93 -11.10
CA ASP A 618 34.92 -23.80 -12.27
C ASP A 618 36.28 -24.28 -12.82
N SER A 619 36.25 -25.12 -13.86
CA SER A 619 37.45 -25.67 -14.48
C SER A 619 38.34 -24.62 -15.17
N THR A 620 37.81 -23.42 -15.43
CA THR A 620 38.55 -22.29 -16.01
C THR A 620 39.14 -21.37 -14.95
N GLY A 621 38.86 -21.62 -13.67
CA GLY A 621 39.34 -20.81 -12.55
C GLY A 621 38.48 -19.60 -12.23
N ASN A 622 37.28 -19.48 -12.80
CA ASN A 622 36.34 -18.42 -12.47
C ASN A 622 35.51 -18.78 -11.23
N VAL A 623 35.18 -17.77 -10.42
CA VAL A 623 34.32 -17.95 -9.24
C VAL A 623 32.87 -18.17 -9.67
N ILE A 624 32.29 -19.26 -9.20
CA ILE A 624 30.89 -19.59 -9.44
C ILE A 624 30.02 -18.72 -8.52
N GLN A 625 29.13 -17.94 -9.12
CA GLN A 625 28.31 -16.95 -8.40
C GLN A 625 27.21 -17.62 -7.56
N ASN A 626 26.52 -18.62 -8.10
CA ASN A 626 25.40 -19.30 -7.43
C ASN A 626 25.64 -20.80 -7.38
N LEU A 627 25.55 -21.40 -6.20
CA LEU A 627 25.57 -22.85 -6.00
C LEU A 627 24.26 -23.32 -5.40
N GLY A 628 23.59 -24.24 -6.08
CA GLY A 628 22.22 -24.65 -5.77
C GLY A 628 21.16 -23.67 -6.28
N SER A 629 19.91 -24.05 -6.06
CA SER A 629 18.75 -23.21 -6.33
C SER A 629 18.60 -22.08 -5.30
N ILE A 630 17.84 -21.03 -5.61
CA ILE A 630 17.55 -19.92 -4.69
C ILE A 630 16.96 -20.42 -3.35
N GLN A 631 16.05 -21.40 -3.40
CA GLN A 631 15.41 -21.95 -2.19
C GLN A 631 16.27 -22.98 -1.45
N HIS A 632 17.21 -23.62 -2.15
CA HIS A 632 18.09 -24.65 -1.61
C HIS A 632 19.54 -24.39 -2.06
N PRO A 633 20.18 -23.32 -1.54
CA PRO A 633 21.58 -23.04 -1.83
C PRO A 633 22.47 -24.15 -1.25
N TRP A 634 23.64 -24.37 -1.84
CA TRP A 634 24.61 -25.31 -1.27
C TRP A 634 25.08 -24.80 0.09
N GLN A 635 25.24 -25.73 1.03
CA GLN A 635 25.70 -25.42 2.37
C GLN A 635 27.09 -26.00 2.59
N VAL A 636 27.95 -25.22 3.23
CA VAL A 636 29.28 -25.66 3.66
C VAL A 636 29.22 -25.81 5.18
N VAL A 637 29.69 -26.96 5.66
CA VAL A 637 29.87 -27.23 7.09
C VAL A 637 31.35 -27.18 7.45
N ALA A 638 31.64 -26.52 8.55
CA ALA A 638 32.95 -26.46 9.17
C ALA A 638 33.03 -27.47 10.31
N SER A 639 34.11 -28.25 10.36
CA SER A 639 34.41 -29.19 11.43
C SER A 639 35.88 -29.12 11.83
N ILE A 640 36.23 -29.69 12.97
CA ILE A 640 37.61 -29.66 13.47
C ILE A 640 38.37 -30.89 12.94
N VAL A 641 39.55 -30.66 12.38
CA VAL A 641 40.42 -31.72 11.85
C VAL A 641 40.73 -32.74 12.96
N GLY A 642 40.43 -34.00 12.69
CA GLY A 642 40.63 -35.11 13.63
C GLY A 642 39.64 -35.15 14.80
N GLN A 643 38.66 -34.25 14.87
CA GLN A 643 37.67 -34.15 15.95
C GLN A 643 36.25 -33.90 15.43
N PRO A 644 35.67 -34.83 14.63
CA PRO A 644 34.38 -34.61 13.97
C PRO A 644 33.19 -34.51 14.93
N ASN A 645 33.32 -35.02 16.16
CA ASN A 645 32.25 -35.00 17.16
C ASN A 645 32.18 -33.70 17.96
N VAL A 646 33.10 -32.76 17.74
CA VAL A 646 33.08 -31.46 18.43
C VAL A 646 32.10 -30.55 17.70
N THR A 647 31.07 -30.10 18.41
CA THR A 647 30.10 -29.14 17.87
C THR A 647 30.76 -27.79 17.71
N VAL A 648 30.78 -27.29 16.47
CA VAL A 648 31.31 -25.97 16.12
C VAL A 648 30.14 -24.96 16.09
N PRO A 649 30.17 -23.88 16.90
CA PRO A 649 29.16 -22.83 16.82
C PRO A 649 29.12 -22.18 15.44
N GLY A 650 27.93 -21.99 14.87
CA GLY A 650 27.78 -21.38 13.54
C GLY A 650 28.50 -22.13 12.42
N ALA A 651 28.62 -23.47 12.53
CA ALA A 651 29.37 -24.30 11.61
C ALA A 651 28.87 -24.32 10.17
N ILE A 652 27.63 -23.90 9.91
CA ILE A 652 26.99 -24.03 8.60
C ILE A 652 26.78 -22.66 8.00
N ALA A 653 27.16 -22.51 6.73
CA ALA A 653 26.86 -21.32 5.93
C ALA A 653 26.30 -21.69 4.56
N ASN A 654 25.36 -20.89 4.07
CA ASN A 654 24.88 -20.95 2.69
C ASN A 654 25.92 -20.31 1.76
N TYR A 655 26.04 -20.87 0.55
CA TYR A 655 26.82 -20.28 -0.54
C TYR A 655 25.92 -19.42 -1.44
N THR A 656 26.13 -18.11 -1.44
CA THR A 656 25.33 -17.15 -2.21
C THR A 656 26.19 -15.95 -2.61
N ASN A 657 25.96 -15.38 -3.80
CA ASN A 657 26.71 -14.22 -4.31
C ASN A 657 28.23 -14.47 -4.38
N GLY A 658 28.61 -15.65 -4.86
CA GLY A 658 30.00 -16.03 -5.12
C GLY A 658 30.77 -16.52 -3.91
N GLN A 659 30.17 -16.56 -2.71
CA GLN A 659 30.89 -16.92 -1.48
C GLN A 659 29.99 -17.51 -0.38
N THR A 660 30.61 -18.14 0.62
CA THR A 660 29.91 -18.58 1.84
C THR A 660 29.59 -17.42 2.79
N GLN A 661 28.41 -17.44 3.42
CA GLN A 661 27.93 -16.40 4.33
C GLN A 661 27.91 -16.88 5.79
N TYR A 662 29.08 -16.97 6.43
CA TYR A 662 29.16 -17.24 7.86
C TYR A 662 28.92 -15.96 8.66
N SER A 663 28.01 -16.01 9.64
CA SER A 663 27.69 -14.87 10.51
C SER A 663 28.06 -15.09 11.98
N ASN A 664 28.03 -16.35 12.44
CA ASN A 664 28.21 -16.72 13.84
C ASN A 664 29.23 -17.86 14.02
N PHE A 665 30.11 -18.08 13.04
CA PHE A 665 31.17 -19.07 13.16
C PHE A 665 32.04 -18.78 14.38
N GLY A 666 32.21 -19.77 15.24
CA GLY A 666 33.03 -19.70 16.44
C GLY A 666 33.71 -21.03 16.71
N LEU A 667 34.66 -21.02 17.64
CA LEU A 667 35.34 -22.22 18.10
C LEU A 667 35.03 -22.43 19.59
N PRO A 668 34.86 -23.69 20.03
CA PRO A 668 34.10 -23.98 21.25
C PRO A 668 34.86 -23.62 22.54
N TYR A 669 36.17 -23.88 22.60
CA TYR A 669 36.97 -23.73 23.82
C TYR A 669 38.34 -23.09 23.53
N ILE A 670 39.02 -22.67 24.59
CA ILE A 670 40.41 -22.18 24.49
C ILE A 670 41.31 -23.30 23.97
N GLY A 671 42.07 -23.01 22.92
CA GLY A 671 42.95 -23.97 22.28
C GLY A 671 43.40 -23.51 20.90
N THR A 672 44.15 -24.37 20.21
CA THR A 672 44.56 -24.16 18.82
C THR A 672 43.95 -25.25 17.96
N TYR A 673 43.18 -24.86 16.96
CA TYR A 673 42.41 -25.77 16.11
C TYR A 673 42.74 -25.59 14.64
N GLN A 674 42.64 -26.67 13.88
CA GLN A 674 42.56 -26.60 12.43
C GLN A 674 41.13 -26.95 12.00
N VAL A 675 40.57 -26.15 11.09
CA VAL A 675 39.20 -26.28 10.62
C VAL A 675 39.20 -26.85 9.21
N ILE A 676 38.33 -27.82 8.95
CA ILE A 676 38.07 -28.40 7.64
C ILE A 676 36.64 -28.03 7.22
N PHE A 677 36.50 -27.60 5.98
CA PHE A 677 35.25 -27.16 5.37
C PHE A 677 34.86 -28.12 4.25
N THR A 678 33.65 -28.67 4.32
CA THR A 678 33.10 -29.60 3.33
C THR A 678 31.68 -29.22 2.98
N PHE A 679 31.21 -29.58 1.79
CA PHE A 679 29.80 -29.42 1.46
C PHE A 679 28.94 -30.39 2.29
N ILE A 680 27.81 -29.91 2.81
CA ILE A 680 26.71 -30.77 3.22
C ILE A 680 26.11 -31.34 1.94
N GLN A 681 25.93 -32.67 1.87
CA GLN A 681 25.50 -33.35 0.65
C GLN A 681 24.22 -32.70 0.07
N PRO A 682 24.32 -32.03 -1.10
CA PRO A 682 23.14 -31.48 -1.75
C PRO A 682 22.28 -32.62 -2.31
N ASN A 683 20.97 -32.40 -2.38
CA ASN A 683 20.07 -33.38 -2.99
C ASN A 683 20.45 -33.62 -4.45
N GLY A 684 20.43 -34.88 -4.89
CA GLY A 684 20.81 -35.28 -6.25
C GLY A 684 22.31 -35.35 -6.52
N VAL A 685 23.18 -35.16 -5.52
CA VAL A 685 24.65 -35.26 -5.68
C VAL A 685 25.18 -36.50 -4.95
N SER A 686 26.06 -37.25 -5.60
CA SER A 686 26.71 -38.41 -5.00
C SER A 686 27.68 -38.04 -3.87
N ILE A 687 27.77 -38.91 -2.87
CA ILE A 687 28.72 -38.75 -1.76
C ILE A 687 30.18 -38.71 -2.26
N SER A 688 30.50 -39.45 -3.32
CA SER A 688 31.85 -39.51 -3.89
C SER A 688 32.31 -38.18 -4.48
N PHE A 689 31.38 -37.35 -4.98
CA PHE A 689 31.67 -36.00 -5.43
C PHE A 689 32.11 -35.11 -4.27
N ILE A 690 31.33 -35.06 -3.18
CA ILE A 690 31.62 -34.15 -2.06
C ILE A 690 32.82 -34.59 -1.21
N THR A 691 33.13 -35.89 -1.18
CA THR A 691 34.32 -36.41 -0.46
C THR A 691 35.62 -36.26 -1.26
N ASN A 692 35.56 -35.73 -2.48
CA ASN A 692 36.76 -35.46 -3.27
C ASN A 692 37.62 -34.39 -2.56
N ALA A 693 38.93 -34.57 -2.56
CA ALA A 693 39.88 -33.62 -1.98
C ALA A 693 39.72 -32.20 -2.55
N SER A 694 39.36 -32.05 -3.83
CA SER A 694 39.10 -30.74 -4.45
C SER A 694 37.84 -30.04 -3.91
N MET A 695 36.92 -30.77 -3.26
CA MET A 695 35.69 -30.24 -2.64
C MET A 695 35.86 -29.96 -1.14
N THR A 696 37.10 -30.00 -0.66
CA THR A 696 37.45 -29.77 0.74
C THR A 696 38.47 -28.64 0.85
N ALA A 697 38.29 -27.76 1.84
CA ALA A 697 39.28 -26.72 2.15
C ALA A 697 39.66 -26.77 3.64
N ASN A 698 40.93 -26.54 3.96
CA ASN A 698 41.44 -26.54 5.32
C ASN A 698 41.96 -25.15 5.70
N SER A 699 41.75 -24.74 6.95
CA SER A 699 42.40 -23.56 7.51
C SER A 699 43.85 -23.85 7.93
N SER A 700 44.62 -22.80 8.17
CA SER A 700 45.77 -22.86 9.08
C SER A 700 45.30 -23.00 10.53
N SER A 701 46.23 -23.20 11.46
CA SER A 701 45.93 -23.27 12.89
C SER A 701 45.37 -21.94 13.42
N VAL A 702 44.20 -21.98 14.05
CA VAL A 702 43.48 -20.84 14.64
C VAL A 702 43.50 -20.98 16.16
N THR A 703 43.99 -19.96 16.86
CA THR A 703 44.03 -19.94 18.32
C THR A 703 42.83 -19.19 18.89
N VAL A 704 42.19 -19.77 19.90
CA VAL A 704 41.03 -19.22 20.60
C VAL A 704 41.48 -18.52 21.87
N GLY A 705 41.22 -17.21 21.95
CA GLY A 705 41.51 -16.39 23.13
C GLY A 705 40.43 -16.49 24.22
N GLN A 706 40.67 -15.83 25.34
CA GLN A 706 39.67 -15.70 26.42
C GLN A 706 38.46 -14.85 25.98
N ALA A 707 37.29 -15.12 26.58
CA ALA A 707 36.08 -14.35 26.35
C ALA A 707 36.23 -12.88 26.80
N SER A 708 35.65 -11.94 26.06
CA SER A 708 35.63 -10.51 26.40
C SER A 708 34.19 -10.07 26.62
N LEU A 709 33.82 -9.72 27.86
CA LEU A 709 32.42 -9.64 28.27
C LEU A 709 31.96 -8.22 28.60
N ALA A 710 30.71 -7.91 28.28
CA ALA A 710 29.94 -6.78 28.80
C ALA A 710 28.59 -7.31 29.35
N VAL A 711 27.72 -6.43 29.86
CA VAL A 711 26.41 -6.81 30.40
C VAL A 711 25.34 -5.84 29.93
N THR A 712 24.16 -6.38 29.60
CA THR A 712 22.98 -5.60 29.20
C THR A 712 21.74 -6.00 30.01
N VAL A 713 20.75 -5.12 30.08
CA VAL A 713 19.45 -5.39 30.73
C VAL A 713 18.53 -6.11 29.74
N VAL A 714 17.82 -7.12 30.20
CA VAL A 714 16.87 -7.91 29.41
C VAL A 714 15.47 -7.63 29.91
N GLU A 715 14.53 -7.39 28.99
CA GLU A 715 13.14 -7.03 29.31
C GLU A 715 13.05 -5.84 30.29
N PRO A 716 13.43 -4.63 29.84
CA PRO A 716 13.44 -3.44 30.69
C PRO A 716 12.05 -3.18 31.30
N ILE A 717 12.02 -2.91 32.60
CA ILE A 717 10.78 -2.61 33.33
C ILE A 717 10.61 -1.10 33.38
N TYR A 718 9.49 -0.61 32.87
CA TYR A 718 9.23 0.84 32.81
C TYR A 718 8.41 1.36 33.99
N VAL A 719 7.54 0.52 34.58
CA VAL A 719 6.63 0.94 35.66
C VAL A 719 6.57 -0.12 36.75
N VAL A 720 6.64 0.31 38.01
CA VAL A 720 6.46 -0.54 39.19
C VAL A 720 5.50 0.12 40.19
N THR A 721 4.89 -0.67 41.05
CA THR A 721 4.09 -0.14 42.16
C THR A 721 4.94 -0.05 43.42
N VAL A 722 4.84 1.08 44.12
CA VAL A 722 5.51 1.30 45.40
C VAL A 722 5.14 0.19 46.41
N ASN A 723 6.15 -0.32 47.13
CA ASN A 723 6.05 -1.44 48.08
C ASN A 723 5.52 -2.76 47.48
N ARG A 724 5.62 -2.94 46.15
CA ARG A 724 5.36 -4.22 45.49
C ARG A 724 6.64 -4.81 44.91
N PRO A 725 6.84 -6.14 45.03
CA PRO A 725 8.03 -6.79 44.52
C PRO A 725 8.06 -6.77 42.99
N PHE A 726 9.23 -6.50 42.41
CA PHE A 726 9.54 -6.68 41.00
C PHE A 726 10.91 -7.35 40.85
N ASN A 727 11.21 -7.84 39.64
CA ASN A 727 12.44 -8.57 39.34
C ASN A 727 13.21 -7.85 38.23
N ILE A 728 14.54 -7.92 38.21
CA ILE A 728 15.34 -7.38 37.09
C ILE A 728 16.23 -8.47 36.51
N SER A 729 16.32 -8.50 35.18
CA SER A 729 17.06 -9.50 34.42
C SER A 729 18.20 -8.83 33.67
N VAL A 730 19.41 -9.40 33.76
CA VAL A 730 20.59 -8.96 32.99
C VAL A 730 21.22 -10.13 32.25
N ARG A 731 21.95 -9.83 31.18
CA ARG A 731 22.61 -10.82 30.32
C ARG A 731 24.06 -10.41 30.05
N PRO A 732 25.05 -11.27 30.35
CA PRO A 732 26.39 -11.15 29.79
C PRO A 732 26.35 -11.25 28.26
N ILE A 733 27.07 -10.36 27.59
CA ILE A 733 27.20 -10.29 26.12
C ILE A 733 28.69 -10.18 25.75
N ASP A 734 29.02 -10.44 24.48
CA ASP A 734 30.36 -10.13 23.97
C ASP A 734 30.53 -8.61 23.89
N SER A 735 31.53 -8.08 24.59
CA SER A 735 31.85 -6.64 24.59
C SER A 735 32.22 -6.07 23.23
N ILE A 736 32.70 -6.90 22.30
CA ILE A 736 33.19 -6.45 20.99
C ILE A 736 32.06 -6.43 19.97
N THR A 737 31.27 -7.51 19.89
CA THR A 737 30.20 -7.64 18.90
C THR A 737 28.83 -7.17 19.42
N GLY A 738 28.66 -7.04 20.74
CA GLY A 738 27.36 -6.83 21.38
C GLY A 738 26.44 -8.07 21.33
N GLY A 739 26.92 -9.18 20.76
CA GLY A 739 26.15 -10.41 20.57
C GLY A 739 26.02 -11.25 21.84
N GLN A 740 25.06 -12.15 21.82
CA GLN A 740 24.84 -13.09 22.92
C GLN A 740 25.94 -14.17 22.97
N LEU A 741 26.33 -14.55 24.19
CA LEU A 741 27.26 -15.66 24.41
C LEU A 741 26.61 -17.02 24.18
N GLY A 742 27.39 -18.02 23.77
CA GLY A 742 26.92 -19.40 23.63
C GLY A 742 26.34 -19.97 24.93
N GLN A 743 27.09 -19.84 26.03
CA GLN A 743 26.67 -20.21 27.38
C GLN A 743 27.18 -19.16 28.37
N ILE A 744 26.40 -18.85 29.41
CA ILE A 744 26.86 -17.96 30.50
C ILE A 744 27.52 -18.70 31.67
N CYS A 745 27.37 -20.03 31.77
CA CYS A 745 27.95 -20.85 32.85
C CYS A 745 28.97 -21.87 32.33
N TRP A 746 29.79 -21.48 31.34
CA TRP A 746 30.87 -22.34 30.87
C TRP A 746 31.94 -22.50 31.96
N ASN A 747 32.67 -23.62 31.95
CA ASN A 747 33.67 -23.95 32.97
C ASN A 747 33.14 -23.97 34.43
N ASN A 748 31.85 -24.27 34.63
CA ASN A 748 31.17 -24.36 35.93
C ASN A 748 31.16 -23.06 36.75
N TRP A 749 31.33 -21.90 36.11
CA TRP A 749 31.22 -20.61 36.81
C TRP A 749 29.75 -20.21 37.00
N THR A 750 29.48 -19.48 38.09
CA THR A 750 28.18 -18.88 38.38
C THR A 750 28.31 -17.36 38.45
N TRP A 751 27.17 -16.65 38.47
CA TRP A 751 27.12 -15.19 38.51
C TRP A 751 26.39 -14.69 39.74
N THR A 752 26.92 -13.63 40.36
CA THR A 752 26.26 -12.87 41.42
C THR A 752 25.94 -11.47 40.90
N ALA A 753 24.72 -11.00 41.11
CA ALA A 753 24.26 -9.68 40.68
C ALA A 753 23.93 -8.81 41.89
N ASN A 754 24.67 -7.70 42.04
CA ASN A 754 24.45 -6.71 43.09
C ASN A 754 23.70 -5.51 42.49
N VAL A 755 22.53 -5.21 43.03
CA VAL A 755 21.66 -4.12 42.56
C VAL A 755 21.65 -3.01 43.60
N SER A 756 21.79 -1.77 43.13
CA SER A 756 21.77 -0.56 43.97
C SER A 756 21.05 0.57 43.22
N LEU A 757 20.64 1.63 43.93
CA LEU A 757 20.16 2.84 43.28
C LEU A 757 21.33 3.58 42.62
N HIS A 758 21.14 4.01 41.38
CA HIS A 758 22.05 4.93 40.72
C HIS A 758 21.78 6.35 41.21
N THR A 759 22.82 7.02 41.72
CA THR A 759 22.73 8.42 42.16
C THR A 759 22.63 9.34 40.95
N LEU A 760 21.53 10.07 40.83
CA LEU A 760 21.35 11.11 39.81
C LEU A 760 22.18 12.35 40.17
N SER A 761 22.67 13.07 39.17
CA SER A 761 23.46 14.29 39.39
C SER A 761 22.62 15.43 39.97
N GLN A 762 21.31 15.46 39.69
CA GLN A 762 20.32 16.38 40.28
C GLN A 762 18.97 15.68 40.46
N SER A 763 18.10 16.24 41.31
CA SER A 763 16.73 15.77 41.59
C SER A 763 16.63 14.24 41.79
N ASN A 764 17.30 13.75 42.84
CA ASN A 764 17.23 12.34 43.22
C ASN A 764 15.83 12.02 43.75
N PRO A 765 15.27 10.83 43.46
CA PRO A 765 14.01 10.43 44.05
C PRO A 765 14.17 10.24 45.57
N HIS A 766 13.11 10.52 46.33
CA HIS A 766 13.15 10.48 47.80
C HIS A 766 13.15 9.06 48.40
N GLY A 767 12.80 8.03 47.63
CA GLY A 767 12.72 6.65 48.11
C GLY A 767 14.02 5.86 48.05
N ALA A 768 14.00 4.70 48.70
CA ALA A 768 15.07 3.72 48.74
C ALA A 768 14.69 2.45 47.95
N LEU A 769 15.71 1.75 47.45
CA LEU A 769 15.58 0.38 47.00
C LEU A 769 15.60 -0.54 48.21
N VAL A 770 14.46 -1.15 48.51
CA VAL A 770 14.33 -2.15 49.56
C VAL A 770 14.58 -3.52 48.96
N ILE A 771 15.70 -4.13 49.36
CA ILE A 771 16.04 -5.51 48.98
C ILE A 771 15.44 -6.44 50.04
N SER A 772 14.50 -7.28 49.64
CA SER A 772 13.86 -8.25 50.54
C SER A 772 14.90 -9.25 51.08
N THR A 773 14.70 -9.77 52.30
CA THR A 773 15.49 -10.89 52.83
C THR A 773 15.33 -12.17 52.00
N THR A 774 14.33 -12.22 51.12
CA THR A 774 14.08 -13.30 50.14
C THR A 774 14.62 -12.99 48.73
N SER A 775 15.35 -11.88 48.54
CA SER A 775 15.98 -11.57 47.25
C SER A 775 17.10 -12.56 46.97
N ILE A 776 17.00 -13.27 45.85
CA ILE A 776 18.02 -14.21 45.38
C ILE A 776 18.42 -13.88 43.94
N THR A 777 19.69 -14.14 43.61
CA THR A 777 20.17 -14.16 42.23
C THR A 777 19.87 -15.54 41.63
N ILE A 778 19.04 -15.57 40.58
CA ILE A 778 18.70 -16.77 39.84
C ILE A 778 19.46 -16.73 38.51
N VAL A 779 20.35 -17.69 38.30
CA VAL A 779 21.05 -17.85 37.02
C VAL A 779 20.26 -18.84 36.17
N ASN A 780 19.73 -18.39 35.04
CA ASN A 780 19.05 -19.23 34.05
C ASN A 780 20.02 -19.51 32.88
N PRO A 781 20.69 -20.68 32.87
CA PRO A 781 21.66 -21.01 31.83
C PRO A 781 21.02 -21.28 30.47
N ILE A 782 19.74 -21.63 30.41
CA ILE A 782 19.03 -21.88 29.15
C ILE A 782 18.67 -20.55 28.47
N ALA A 783 18.14 -19.60 29.24
CA ALA A 783 17.80 -18.27 28.74
C ALA A 783 19.02 -17.34 28.64
N ASN A 784 20.19 -17.76 29.12
CA ASN A 784 21.40 -16.95 29.25
C ASN A 784 21.12 -15.61 29.98
N ILE A 785 20.43 -15.68 31.11
CA ILE A 785 20.02 -14.51 31.91
C ILE A 785 20.38 -14.73 33.39
N VAL A 786 20.74 -13.66 34.07
CA VAL A 786 20.89 -13.57 35.52
C VAL A 786 19.80 -12.63 36.05
N GLN A 787 18.90 -13.14 36.87
CA GLN A 787 17.76 -12.41 37.41
C GLN A 787 17.93 -12.15 38.90
N VAL A 788 17.61 -10.94 39.35
CA VAL A 788 17.49 -10.59 40.77
C VAL A 788 16.02 -10.38 41.09
N THR A 789 15.53 -11.05 42.14
CA THR A 789 14.10 -11.11 42.47
C THR A 789 13.74 -10.33 43.73
N ASN A 790 12.45 -10.00 43.88
CA ASN A 790 11.88 -9.39 45.08
C ASN A 790 12.47 -8.02 45.45
N LEU A 791 12.81 -7.20 44.45
CA LEU A 791 13.20 -5.81 44.63
C LEU A 791 11.94 -4.96 44.89
N MET A 792 12.04 -3.96 45.76
CA MET A 792 10.94 -3.03 46.04
C MET A 792 11.45 -1.60 46.09
N ILE A 793 10.60 -0.64 45.69
CA ILE A 793 10.83 0.79 45.85
C ILE A 793 9.74 1.33 46.78
N ASP A 794 10.12 2.12 47.77
CA ASP A 794 9.24 2.51 48.88
C ASP A 794 8.54 3.87 48.72
N HIS A 795 8.91 4.68 47.72
CA HIS A 795 8.27 5.98 47.42
C HIS A 795 8.05 6.20 45.93
N ILE A 796 7.07 7.06 45.58
CA ILE A 796 6.81 7.46 44.20
C ILE A 796 7.98 8.25 43.61
N GLY A 797 8.20 8.14 42.31
CA GLY A 797 9.30 8.80 41.60
C GLY A 797 9.82 7.97 40.44
N MET A 798 10.82 8.49 39.72
CA MET A 798 11.49 7.76 38.64
C MET A 798 12.92 7.38 39.09
N TYR A 799 13.24 6.09 39.03
CA TYR A 799 14.47 5.51 39.58
C TYR A 799 15.32 4.88 38.48
N ILE A 800 16.64 4.91 38.66
CA ILE A 800 17.61 4.17 37.83
C ILE A 800 18.35 3.20 38.76
N LEU A 801 18.51 1.96 38.32
CA LEU A 801 19.25 0.93 39.07
C LEU A 801 20.65 0.76 38.49
N SER A 802 21.66 0.69 39.35
CA SER A 802 23.02 0.26 39.01
C SER A 802 23.19 -1.21 39.35
N ILE A 803 23.53 -2.01 38.33
CA ILE A 803 23.64 -3.46 38.44
C ILE A 803 25.10 -3.85 38.18
N ARG A 804 25.73 -4.48 39.18
CA ARG A 804 27.08 -5.03 39.08
C ARG A 804 27.01 -6.56 39.04
N LEU A 805 27.49 -7.13 37.96
CA LEU A 805 27.51 -8.57 37.73
C LEU A 805 28.94 -9.12 37.89
N VAL A 806 29.14 -10.08 38.79
CA VAL A 806 30.46 -10.64 39.13
C VAL A 806 30.46 -12.15 38.92
N SER A 807 31.49 -12.67 38.25
CA SER A 807 31.67 -14.12 38.07
C SER A 807 32.24 -14.77 39.33
N SER A 808 31.87 -16.03 39.61
CA SER A 808 32.26 -16.76 40.82
C SER A 808 33.77 -16.99 40.97
N ASN A 809 34.51 -16.92 39.86
CA ASN A 809 35.97 -16.99 39.82
C ASN A 809 36.66 -15.62 39.93
N ASN A 810 35.90 -14.52 40.09
CA ASN A 810 36.35 -13.12 40.13
C ASN A 810 37.08 -12.62 38.87
N GLN A 811 37.00 -13.33 37.74
CA GLN A 811 37.64 -12.91 36.50
C GLN A 811 36.91 -11.75 35.82
N TYR A 812 35.58 -11.63 36.01
CA TYR A 812 34.76 -10.60 35.37
C TYR A 812 33.95 -9.81 36.42
N SER A 813 33.97 -8.48 36.29
CA SER A 813 33.14 -7.54 37.07
C SER A 813 32.54 -6.54 36.10
N LEU A 814 31.29 -6.77 35.71
CA LEU A 814 30.57 -6.05 34.66
C LEU A 814 29.54 -5.09 35.27
N HIS A 815 29.31 -3.95 34.63
CA HIS A 815 28.44 -2.89 35.14
C HIS A 815 27.45 -2.41 34.07
N VAL A 816 26.18 -2.23 34.45
CA VAL A 816 25.13 -1.64 33.60
C VAL A 816 24.10 -0.87 34.44
N THR A 817 23.47 0.13 33.83
CA THR A 817 22.34 0.87 34.41
C THR A 817 21.01 0.45 33.77
N SER A 818 19.92 0.45 34.55
CA SER A 818 18.57 0.21 34.02
C SER A 818 18.05 1.41 33.22
N ASN A 819 16.95 1.20 32.50
CA ASN A 819 16.09 2.29 32.06
C ASN A 819 15.43 3.02 33.26
N GLY A 820 14.77 4.15 33.00
CA GLY A 820 13.95 4.86 33.98
C GLY A 820 12.76 4.01 34.41
N ILE A 821 12.74 3.64 35.70
CA ILE A 821 11.66 2.87 36.33
C ILE A 821 10.74 3.84 37.06
N LEU A 822 9.53 4.02 36.58
CA LEU A 822 8.51 4.85 37.21
C LEU A 822 7.81 4.07 38.35
N ALA A 823 8.05 4.48 39.59
CA ALA A 823 7.36 3.95 40.77
C ALA A 823 6.08 4.75 41.05
N ILE A 824 4.93 4.09 40.94
CA ILE A 824 3.61 4.70 41.16
C ILE A 824 2.94 4.18 42.44
N ALA A 825 2.01 4.98 42.97
CA ALA A 825 1.20 4.55 44.12
C ALA A 825 0.29 3.36 43.75
N ASN A 826 -0.06 2.57 44.77
CA ASN A 826 -0.92 1.39 44.58
C ASN A 826 -2.34 1.82 44.14
N GLY A 827 -2.83 1.23 43.04
CA GLY A 827 -4.14 1.55 42.46
C GLY A 827 -4.14 2.72 41.46
N THR A 828 -2.99 3.34 41.19
CA THR A 828 -2.88 4.38 40.14
C THR A 828 -2.91 3.73 38.76
N VAL A 829 -3.79 4.23 37.88
CA VAL A 829 -3.81 3.89 36.45
C VAL A 829 -3.18 5.03 35.68
N LEU A 830 -2.09 4.76 34.95
CA LEU A 830 -1.46 5.75 34.08
C LEU A 830 -2.37 6.05 32.89
N GLN A 831 -2.52 7.33 32.57
CA GLN A 831 -3.22 7.74 31.36
C GLN A 831 -2.31 7.51 30.15
N THR A 832 -2.80 6.76 29.17
CA THR A 832 -2.15 6.59 27.85
C THR A 832 -2.61 7.71 26.92
N ASP A 833 -1.68 8.40 26.27
CA ASP A 833 -1.99 9.48 25.35
C ASP A 833 -2.50 8.93 24.00
N SER A 834 -3.62 9.47 23.51
CA SER A 834 -4.21 9.13 22.20
C SER A 834 -3.90 10.19 21.13
N GLY A 835 -2.92 11.10 21.39
CA GLY A 835 -2.52 12.19 20.49
C GLY A 835 -1.26 12.92 20.96
N GLN A 836 -0.96 14.09 20.38
CA GLN A 836 0.14 14.95 20.85
C GLN A 836 -0.21 15.52 22.24
N PRO A 837 0.63 15.33 23.28
CA PRO A 837 0.33 15.83 24.62
C PRO A 837 0.23 17.36 24.63
N LEU A 838 -0.91 17.89 25.11
CA LEU A 838 -1.15 19.34 25.25
C LEU A 838 -0.23 20.01 26.28
N THR A 839 0.49 19.21 27.08
CA THR A 839 1.37 19.67 28.16
C THR A 839 2.80 19.18 27.95
N TYR A 840 3.74 20.12 27.92
CA TYR A 840 5.16 19.83 27.82
C TYR A 840 6.00 20.96 28.42
N VAL A 841 7.23 20.64 28.83
CA VAL A 841 8.25 21.62 29.25
C VAL A 841 9.42 21.54 28.28
N THR A 842 9.88 22.69 27.79
CA THR A 842 11.05 22.81 26.92
C THR A 842 12.23 23.32 27.72
N LEU A 843 13.34 22.60 27.65
CA LEU A 843 14.57 22.86 28.38
C LEU A 843 15.70 23.25 27.41
N ALA A 844 16.59 24.14 27.84
CA ALA A 844 17.78 24.54 27.11
C ALA A 844 18.77 23.36 27.07
N GLY A 845 18.98 22.79 25.89
CA GLY A 845 19.89 21.68 25.66
C GLY A 845 19.65 21.06 24.29
N ASP A 846 20.51 20.12 23.90
CA ASP A 846 20.39 19.36 22.65
C ASP A 846 20.03 17.91 22.97
N TYR A 847 18.84 17.48 22.55
CA TYR A 847 18.37 16.11 22.70
C TYR A 847 19.37 15.10 22.10
N MET A 848 19.94 15.39 20.93
CA MET A 848 20.84 14.46 20.23
C MET A 848 22.17 14.31 20.98
N ALA A 849 22.67 15.37 21.61
CA ALA A 849 23.85 15.31 22.48
C ALA A 849 23.61 14.44 23.74
N VAL A 850 22.42 14.53 24.33
CA VAL A 850 22.04 13.69 25.49
C VAL A 850 21.85 12.23 25.09
N ASN A 851 21.25 11.98 23.93
CA ASN A 851 21.06 10.62 23.41
C ASN A 851 22.39 9.95 23.07
N THR A 852 23.28 10.65 22.34
CA THR A 852 24.59 10.12 21.93
C THR A 852 25.55 9.87 23.10
N SER A 853 25.36 10.55 24.23
CA SER A 853 26.12 10.31 25.47
C SER A 853 25.55 9.17 26.34
N GLY A 854 24.45 8.54 25.94
CA GLY A 854 23.79 7.46 26.71
C GLY A 854 23.08 7.96 27.98
N MET A 855 22.85 9.26 28.11
CA MET A 855 22.31 9.90 29.32
C MET A 855 20.79 10.12 29.26
N LEU A 856 20.10 9.59 28.25
CA LEU A 856 18.67 9.85 28.00
C LEU A 856 17.79 9.44 29.19
N GLU A 857 17.91 8.20 29.66
CA GLU A 857 17.10 7.67 30.77
C GLU A 857 17.43 8.35 32.10
N ILE A 858 18.71 8.69 32.32
CA ILE A 858 19.14 9.48 33.49
C ILE A 858 18.52 10.87 33.43
N THR A 859 18.55 11.54 32.28
CA THR A 859 17.95 12.87 32.07
C THR A 859 16.44 12.86 32.27
N ARG A 860 15.78 11.84 31.73
CA ARG A 860 14.34 11.61 31.91
C ARG A 860 13.97 11.45 33.38
N ALA A 861 14.72 10.66 34.15
CA ALA A 861 14.51 10.49 35.58
C ALA A 861 14.73 11.77 36.38
N MET A 862 15.80 12.53 36.08
CA MET A 862 16.07 13.82 36.72
C MET A 862 14.93 14.82 36.49
N ILE A 863 14.45 14.94 35.25
CA ILE A 863 13.34 15.85 34.92
C ILE A 863 12.07 15.41 35.63
N TYR A 864 11.71 14.12 35.58
CA TYR A 864 10.51 13.62 36.24
C TYR A 864 10.51 13.93 37.74
N ASN A 865 11.61 13.64 38.44
CA ASN A 865 11.72 13.91 39.86
C ASN A 865 11.76 15.41 40.17
N GLY A 866 12.44 16.23 39.36
CA GLY A 866 12.45 17.68 39.53
C GLY A 866 11.06 18.30 39.36
N LEU A 867 10.23 17.73 38.48
CA LEU A 867 8.84 18.12 38.31
C LEU A 867 7.98 17.76 39.54
N LEU A 868 8.24 16.60 40.16
CA LEU A 868 7.60 16.25 41.44
C LEU A 868 8.04 17.18 42.58
N GLU A 869 9.32 17.57 42.65
CA GLU A 869 9.87 18.47 43.68
C GLU A 869 9.18 19.85 43.69
N ILE A 870 8.81 20.38 42.52
CA ILE A 870 8.06 21.65 42.40
C ILE A 870 6.54 21.48 42.60
N GLY A 871 6.10 20.28 42.98
CA GLY A 871 4.72 19.93 43.29
C GLY A 871 3.85 19.61 42.08
N MET A 872 4.42 19.24 40.93
CA MET A 872 3.62 18.89 39.76
C MET A 872 3.11 17.45 39.83
N LEU A 873 1.80 17.26 39.68
CA LEU A 873 1.16 15.96 39.75
C LEU A 873 1.00 15.37 38.34
N ILE A 874 1.88 14.44 37.99
CA ILE A 874 1.94 13.79 36.67
C ILE A 874 1.09 12.51 36.67
N SER A 875 0.20 12.36 35.68
CA SER A 875 -0.72 11.21 35.54
C SER A 875 -0.37 10.24 34.41
N SER A 876 0.72 10.50 33.68
CA SER A 876 1.27 9.63 32.63
C SER A 876 2.75 9.33 32.87
N ASP A 877 3.32 8.54 31.99
CA ASP A 877 4.77 8.49 31.82
C ASP A 877 5.31 9.79 31.15
N LEU A 878 6.59 10.10 31.31
CA LEU A 878 7.26 11.27 30.74
C LEU A 878 8.08 10.88 29.52
N VAL A 879 7.87 11.58 28.40
CA VAL A 879 8.53 11.31 27.11
C VAL A 879 9.44 12.48 26.73
N LEU A 880 10.67 12.20 26.31
CA LEU A 880 11.60 13.20 25.77
C LEU A 880 11.56 13.18 24.22
N SER A 881 11.50 14.33 23.58
CA SER A 881 11.47 14.45 22.10
C SER A 881 12.55 15.38 21.53
N ASN A 882 12.82 15.24 20.21
CA ASN A 882 13.94 15.83 19.47
C ASN A 882 13.84 17.37 19.32
N GLY A 883 14.98 18.06 19.36
CA GLY A 883 15.11 19.52 19.39
C GLY A 883 15.74 20.03 20.70
N SER A 884 15.31 21.20 21.18
CA SER A 884 15.45 21.54 22.61
C SER A 884 14.81 20.44 23.44
N ILE A 885 15.46 19.97 24.51
CA ILE A 885 14.98 18.83 25.32
C ILE A 885 13.54 19.10 25.75
N ARG A 886 12.57 18.43 25.12
CA ARG A 886 11.14 18.62 25.38
C ARG A 886 10.61 17.43 26.14
N ALA A 887 10.18 17.68 27.38
CA ALA A 887 9.57 16.70 28.26
C ALA A 887 8.05 16.81 28.23
N SER A 888 7.39 15.80 27.67
CA SER A 888 5.94 15.75 27.49
C SER A 888 5.29 14.76 28.47
N PHE A 889 4.16 15.13 29.05
CA PHE A 889 3.43 14.33 30.05
C PHE A 889 2.00 14.84 30.25
N LEU A 890 1.14 14.03 30.86
CA LEU A 890 -0.21 14.41 31.30
C LEU A 890 -0.20 14.79 32.78
N THR A 891 -1.07 15.73 33.15
CA THR A 891 -1.24 16.16 34.55
C THR A 891 -2.56 15.63 35.11
N THR A 892 -2.63 15.47 36.42
CA THR A 892 -3.88 15.06 37.09
C THR A 892 -5.01 16.09 36.88
N SER A 893 -6.27 15.68 37.04
CA SER A 893 -7.46 16.51 36.81
C SER A 893 -7.73 17.60 37.87
N ASN A 894 -6.68 18.15 38.50
CA ASN A 894 -6.78 19.24 39.48
C ASN A 894 -6.19 20.55 38.91
N PRO A 895 -7.01 21.40 38.25
CA PRO A 895 -6.53 22.63 37.59
C PRO A 895 -5.89 23.64 38.53
N ALA A 896 -6.32 23.70 39.80
CA ALA A 896 -5.79 24.65 40.79
C ALA A 896 -4.37 24.27 41.22
N ALA A 897 -4.14 22.98 41.51
CA ALA A 897 -2.80 22.49 41.83
C ALA A 897 -1.85 22.63 40.63
N ASN A 898 -2.30 22.25 39.43
CA ASN A 898 -1.50 22.38 38.22
C ASN A 898 -1.13 23.84 37.92
N SER A 899 -2.08 24.77 38.04
CA SER A 899 -1.82 26.21 37.84
C SER A 899 -0.76 26.75 38.81
N GLN A 900 -0.78 26.30 40.07
CA GLN A 900 0.25 26.65 41.05
C GLN A 900 1.61 26.06 40.67
N SER A 901 1.68 24.79 40.26
CA SER A 901 2.93 24.14 39.85
C SER A 901 3.53 24.78 38.59
N PHE A 902 2.71 25.18 37.61
CA PHE A 902 3.16 25.96 36.45
C PHE A 902 3.59 27.38 36.82
N SER A 903 2.98 27.99 37.85
CA SER A 903 3.46 29.28 38.38
C SER A 903 4.84 29.15 39.03
N ASN A 904 5.07 28.07 39.79
CA ASN A 904 6.38 27.74 40.38
C ASN A 904 7.41 27.51 39.26
N LEU A 905 7.05 26.77 38.20
CA LEU A 905 7.90 26.56 37.03
C LEU A 905 8.21 27.88 36.30
N SER A 906 7.26 28.81 36.22
CA SER A 906 7.51 30.14 35.62
C SER A 906 8.41 31.05 36.46
N SER A 907 8.47 30.81 37.77
CA SER A 907 9.35 31.53 38.70
C SER A 907 10.73 30.88 38.86
N SER A 908 10.86 29.59 38.53
CA SER A 908 12.12 28.86 38.53
C SER A 908 12.72 28.83 37.12
N THR A 909 13.85 29.49 36.92
CA THR A 909 14.55 29.42 35.63
C THR A 909 15.30 28.11 35.41
N ASN A 910 15.29 27.17 36.37
CA ASN A 910 16.00 25.90 36.31
C ASN A 910 15.11 24.71 36.71
N LEU A 911 15.20 23.62 35.95
CA LEU A 911 14.59 22.34 36.26
C LEU A 911 15.64 21.24 36.03
N ALA A 912 15.95 20.48 37.08
CA ALA A 912 16.90 19.37 37.02
C ALA A 912 18.26 19.72 36.38
N GLY A 913 18.71 20.97 36.56
CA GLY A 913 19.99 21.47 36.07
C GLY A 913 19.91 22.14 34.72
N TYR A 914 18.77 22.04 34.03
CA TYR A 914 18.54 22.66 32.73
C TYR A 914 17.76 23.96 32.88
N SER A 915 18.11 24.97 32.08
CA SER A 915 17.34 26.22 32.04
C SER A 915 16.01 25.99 31.33
N VAL A 916 14.89 26.41 31.91
CA VAL A 916 13.56 26.28 31.29
C VAL A 916 13.37 27.39 30.26
N THR A 917 13.16 27.06 28.99
CA THR A 917 13.00 28.03 27.89
C THR A 917 11.54 28.30 27.52
N GLY A 918 10.65 27.38 27.88
CA GLY A 918 9.21 27.55 27.75
C GLY A 918 8.45 26.31 28.18
N TYR A 919 7.13 26.42 28.23
CA TYR A 919 6.24 25.30 28.52
C TYR A 919 4.89 25.48 27.81
N SER A 920 4.16 24.40 27.65
CA SER A 920 2.75 24.38 27.23
C SER A 920 1.91 23.76 28.33
N TYR A 921 0.76 24.37 28.60
CA TYR A 921 -0.27 23.80 29.46
C TYR A 921 -1.64 24.04 28.83
N ASN A 922 -2.45 22.98 28.68
CA ASN A 922 -3.75 23.02 27.99
C ASN A 922 -3.72 23.72 26.62
N GLY A 923 -2.65 23.51 25.84
CA GLY A 923 -2.48 24.09 24.50
C GLY A 923 -2.02 25.56 24.48
N VAL A 924 -1.81 26.20 25.63
CA VAL A 924 -1.24 27.56 25.72
C VAL A 924 0.27 27.47 25.88
N VAL A 925 1.00 27.92 24.86
CA VAL A 925 2.47 27.96 24.87
C VAL A 925 2.97 29.27 25.48
N ARG A 926 3.89 29.19 26.44
CA ARG A 926 4.57 30.33 27.06
C ARG A 926 6.07 30.20 26.88
N SER A 927 6.71 31.25 26.36
CA SER A 927 8.18 31.37 26.30
C SER A 927 8.68 32.20 27.48
N LEU A 928 9.75 31.74 28.13
CA LEU A 928 10.41 32.45 29.21
C LEU A 928 11.67 33.10 28.63
N GLN A 929 11.59 34.38 28.23
CA GLN A 929 12.78 35.15 27.82
C GLN A 929 13.57 35.60 29.07
N SER A 930 14.90 35.45 29.02
CA SER A 930 15.80 35.93 30.07
C SER A 930 15.83 37.46 30.10
N ASN A 931 15.16 38.08 31.07
CA ASN A 931 15.33 39.50 31.35
C ASN A 931 16.70 39.75 32.01
N THR A 932 17.67 40.22 31.24
CA THR A 932 18.77 41.03 31.77
C THR A 932 18.33 42.50 31.74
N GLN A 933 17.82 43.01 32.86
CA GLN A 933 17.79 44.45 33.11
C GLN A 933 18.83 44.81 34.17
N THR A 934 19.87 45.53 33.75
CA THR A 934 20.59 46.46 34.61
C THR A 934 19.81 47.78 34.66
N SER A 935 19.35 48.09 35.86
CA SER A 935 18.96 49.39 36.42
C SER A 935 18.92 50.62 35.49
N ASN A 936 17.76 51.28 35.44
CA ASN A 936 17.69 52.71 35.79
C ASN A 936 16.31 53.08 36.35
N GLN A 937 16.36 53.89 37.41
CA GLN A 937 15.24 54.30 38.26
C GLN A 937 14.17 55.12 37.53
N GLY A 938 12.92 55.01 37.99
CA GLY A 938 11.86 55.97 37.71
C GLY A 938 10.45 55.46 37.94
N SER A 939 10.02 55.31 39.19
CA SER A 939 8.60 55.43 39.56
C SER A 939 8.15 56.87 39.23
N LEU A 940 7.02 57.18 38.62
CA LEU A 940 5.67 56.91 39.12
C LEU A 940 4.62 57.27 38.06
N SER A 941 3.53 56.51 38.10
CA SER A 941 2.15 56.87 37.76
C SER A 941 1.73 57.00 36.28
N SER A 942 0.66 56.26 36.03
CA SER A 942 -0.19 56.18 34.85
C SER A 942 -0.85 57.50 34.46
N THR A 943 -0.54 57.99 33.25
CA THR A 943 -1.48 58.72 32.39
C THR A 943 -1.20 58.34 30.94
N LEU A 944 -2.25 57.92 30.22
CA LEU A 944 -2.24 57.55 28.79
C LEU A 944 -1.46 58.56 27.92
N ASN A 945 -0.65 58.08 26.97
CA ASN A 945 -0.29 58.91 25.82
C ASN A 945 -0.02 58.14 24.51
N ILE A 946 -0.54 58.73 23.44
CA ILE A 946 -0.83 58.21 22.09
C ILE A 946 0.41 58.29 21.18
N GLY A 947 1.49 57.57 21.53
CA GLY A 947 2.79 57.70 20.82
C GLY A 947 3.22 56.52 19.93
N ALA A 948 2.74 55.30 20.19
CA ALA A 948 3.34 54.09 19.61
C ALA A 948 2.72 53.63 18.27
N VAL A 949 1.75 54.37 17.72
CA VAL A 949 1.07 54.03 16.44
C VAL A 949 1.87 54.53 15.22
N ILE A 950 2.89 55.37 15.39
CA ILE A 950 3.63 55.97 14.26
C ILE A 950 4.95 55.21 13.95
N GLY A 951 5.45 54.35 14.85
CA GLY A 951 6.68 53.58 14.62
C GLY A 951 6.51 52.29 13.79
N ALA A 952 5.33 51.67 13.84
CA ALA A 952 5.07 50.38 13.18
C ALA A 952 4.86 50.52 11.65
N VAL A 953 4.52 51.71 11.16
CA VAL A 953 4.22 51.95 9.73
C VAL A 953 5.49 52.14 8.90
N ILE A 954 6.62 52.53 9.51
CA ILE A 954 7.88 52.79 8.79
C ILE A 954 8.74 51.52 8.62
N GLY A 955 8.60 50.52 9.50
CA GLY A 955 9.34 49.25 9.41
C GLY A 955 8.81 48.25 8.38
N ALA A 956 7.52 48.30 8.06
CA ALA A 956 6.86 47.34 7.16
C ALA A 956 7.12 47.61 5.67
N VAL A 957 7.50 48.83 5.29
CA VAL A 957 7.64 49.23 3.87
C VAL A 957 9.03 48.91 3.29
N PHE A 958 10.06 48.69 4.12
CA PHE A 958 11.44 48.48 3.65
C PHE A 958 12.07 47.11 3.95
N GLY A 959 11.49 46.29 4.83
CA GLY A 959 12.08 45.00 5.24
C GLY A 959 11.78 43.81 4.30
N VAL A 960 10.60 43.79 3.68
CA VAL A 960 10.13 42.66 2.86
C VAL A 960 10.87 42.51 1.51
N PRO A 961 11.27 43.60 0.80
CA PRO A 961 12.00 43.45 -0.47
C PRO A 961 13.41 42.84 -0.31
N ILE A 962 14.06 43.05 0.84
CA ILE A 962 15.45 42.60 1.08
C ILE A 962 15.51 41.09 1.34
N ILE A 963 14.49 40.52 1.98
CA ILE A 963 14.40 39.09 2.27
C ILE A 963 14.09 38.28 1.00
N VAL A 964 13.27 38.82 0.09
CA VAL A 964 12.95 38.19 -1.21
C VAL A 964 14.14 38.22 -2.17
N LEU A 965 14.93 39.30 -2.18
CA LEU A 965 16.16 39.37 -2.98
C LEU A 965 17.27 38.44 -2.46
N GLY A 966 17.42 38.29 -1.14
CA GLY A 966 18.40 37.40 -0.52
C GLY A 966 18.10 35.91 -0.76
N THR A 967 16.83 35.54 -0.71
CA THR A 967 16.37 34.16 -0.98
C THR A 967 16.50 33.77 -2.45
N PHE A 968 16.22 34.69 -3.38
CA PHE A 968 16.40 34.46 -4.81
C PHE A 968 17.89 34.32 -5.21
N PHE A 969 18.78 35.12 -4.61
CA PHE A 969 20.23 35.01 -4.86
C PHE A 969 20.84 33.74 -4.23
N GLY A 970 20.40 33.34 -3.04
CA GLY A 970 20.85 32.10 -2.39
C GLY A 970 20.51 30.85 -3.21
N TYR A 971 19.28 30.78 -3.74
CA TYR A 971 18.83 29.64 -4.55
C TYR A 971 19.58 29.54 -5.89
N ARG A 972 19.87 30.68 -6.54
CA ARG A 972 20.62 30.71 -7.81
C ARG A 972 22.10 30.31 -7.64
N THR A 973 22.69 30.60 -6.48
CA THR A 973 24.09 30.25 -6.17
C THR A 973 24.24 28.77 -5.82
N TYR A 974 23.21 28.15 -5.22
CA TYR A 974 23.18 26.72 -4.89
C TYR A 974 23.09 25.84 -6.15
N LYS A 975 22.27 26.22 -7.15
CA LYS A 975 22.07 25.42 -8.38
C LYS A 975 23.29 25.40 -9.32
N ASN A 976 24.20 26.37 -9.20
CA ASN A 976 25.39 26.47 -10.07
C ASN A 976 26.63 25.74 -9.54
N LYS A 977 26.59 25.11 -8.36
CA LYS A 977 27.74 24.43 -7.74
C LYS A 977 27.78 22.91 -7.87
N ILE A 978 26.84 22.28 -8.60
CA ILE A 978 26.83 20.83 -8.79
C ILE A 978 26.87 20.49 -10.28
N LYS A 979 28.08 20.22 -10.78
CA LYS A 979 28.32 19.36 -11.95
C LYS A 979 29.28 18.23 -11.51
N PRO A 980 29.08 17.00 -12.02
CA PRO A 980 29.76 15.81 -11.51
C PRO A 980 31.18 15.73 -12.05
N VAL A 981 32.13 15.44 -11.17
CA VAL A 981 33.50 15.05 -11.54
C VAL A 981 33.72 13.62 -11.06
N ARG A 982 34.00 12.74 -12.03
CA ARG A 982 34.54 11.38 -11.86
C ARG A 982 35.88 11.45 -11.13
N LEU A 983 36.12 10.50 -10.22
CA LEU A 983 37.46 10.19 -9.72
C LEU A 983 37.87 8.78 -10.16
N LEU A 984 39.12 8.71 -10.62
CA LEU A 984 39.83 7.60 -11.25
C LEU A 984 40.60 6.75 -10.22
N ASP A 985 40.88 5.49 -10.59
CA ASP A 985 42.20 4.84 -10.68
C ASP A 985 42.26 3.42 -10.08
N ASP A 986 42.69 2.47 -10.92
CA ASP A 986 43.63 1.36 -10.61
C ASP A 986 44.31 0.93 -11.94
N PRO A 987 45.58 0.44 -11.95
CA PRO A 987 46.58 0.81 -12.96
C PRO A 987 47.13 -0.39 -13.77
N ASP A 988 48.01 -0.05 -14.72
CA ASP A 988 49.03 -0.89 -15.39
C ASP A 988 48.56 -2.01 -16.35
N ALA A 989 49.14 -2.24 -17.55
CA ALA A 989 50.13 -1.52 -18.36
C ALA A 989 50.16 -2.15 -19.78
N ALA A 990 50.42 -1.29 -20.78
CA ALA A 990 51.28 -1.48 -21.95
C ALA A 990 50.91 -2.41 -23.15
N ASN A 991 51.23 -1.85 -24.33
CA ASN A 991 51.46 -2.43 -25.67
C ASN A 991 50.21 -2.68 -26.53
N SER A 992 50.09 -2.26 -27.80
CA SER A 992 51.00 -1.60 -28.74
C SER A 992 50.31 -1.38 -30.12
N PHE A 993 50.79 -0.39 -30.89
CA PHE A 993 50.77 -0.25 -32.36
C PHE A 993 49.44 -0.06 -33.16
N GLU A 994 49.35 1.16 -33.73
CA GLU A 994 48.75 1.65 -34.99
C GLU A 994 48.80 0.70 -36.23
N PRO A 995 48.27 1.00 -37.47
CA PRO A 995 47.47 2.16 -37.97
C PRO A 995 46.45 1.89 -39.16
N GLN A 996 45.89 3.00 -39.73
CA GLN A 996 45.35 3.23 -41.11
C GLN A 996 43.95 2.68 -41.49
N SER A 997 43.05 3.35 -42.25
CA SER A 997 43.19 4.33 -43.35
C SER A 997 41.90 5.13 -43.68
N LEU A 998 42.08 6.39 -44.07
CA LEU A 998 41.50 7.20 -45.17
C LEU A 998 40.11 6.84 -45.78
N ARG A 999 39.20 7.84 -45.83
CA ARG A 999 38.87 8.61 -47.06
C ARG A 999 37.84 9.73 -46.82
N ASN A 1000 38.27 10.95 -47.18
CA ASN A 1000 37.63 12.09 -47.87
C ASN A 1000 36.09 12.24 -47.87
N GLY A 1001 35.51 13.44 -47.80
CA GLY A 1001 36.08 14.79 -47.82
C GLY A 1001 34.98 15.88 -47.88
N GLU A 1002 35.45 17.12 -47.71
CA GLU A 1002 34.84 18.43 -48.06
C GLU A 1002 33.65 18.90 -47.19
N SER A 1003 33.84 19.83 -46.24
CA SER A 1003 34.01 21.30 -46.39
C SER A 1003 32.75 21.96 -46.98
N SER A 1004 32.11 22.97 -46.40
CA SER A 1004 32.64 24.21 -45.84
C SER A 1004 31.50 25.03 -45.19
N LEU A 1005 31.85 25.82 -44.15
CA LEU A 1005 31.54 27.25 -43.88
C LEU A 1005 30.17 27.86 -44.31
N LYS A 1006 29.62 28.95 -43.74
CA LYS A 1006 29.68 29.74 -42.50
C LYS A 1006 28.71 30.94 -42.76
N ILE A 1007 28.30 31.66 -41.71
CA ILE A 1007 27.91 33.10 -41.70
C ILE A 1007 26.40 33.46 -41.78
N GLU A 1008 26.07 34.41 -40.89
CA GLU A 1008 24.84 35.15 -40.58
C GLU A 1008 24.52 36.30 -41.62
N PRO A 1009 23.86 37.44 -41.30
CA PRO A 1009 22.44 37.78 -41.53
C PRO A 1009 22.20 39.05 -42.41
N ILE A 1010 20.93 39.53 -42.48
CA ILE A 1010 20.41 40.93 -42.75
C ILE A 1010 19.72 41.25 -44.13
N ASP A 1011 18.44 41.64 -44.00
CA ASP A 1011 17.52 42.61 -44.66
C ASP A 1011 17.33 42.91 -46.18
N SER A 1012 16.01 42.90 -46.53
CA SER A 1012 15.18 43.90 -47.27
C SER A 1012 15.12 43.99 -48.82
N ALA A 1013 13.90 43.92 -49.40
CA ALA A 1013 13.17 45.06 -50.03
C ALA A 1013 11.96 44.69 -50.94
N LEU A 1014 10.86 45.45 -50.76
CA LEU A 1014 9.81 46.00 -51.66
C LEU A 1014 8.95 45.13 -52.62
N ASN A 1015 7.61 45.18 -52.47
CA ASN A 1015 6.69 46.07 -53.25
C ASN A 1015 5.19 45.94 -52.85
N SER A 1016 4.48 47.07 -52.86
CA SER A 1016 3.03 47.33 -52.64
C SER A 1016 2.20 47.22 -53.97
N PRO A 1017 0.88 47.58 -54.12
CA PRO A 1017 -0.05 48.34 -53.24
C PRO A 1017 -1.60 48.00 -53.26
N ILE A 1018 -2.39 48.81 -52.52
CA ILE A 1018 -3.79 49.34 -52.76
C ILE A 1018 -5.00 48.87 -51.89
N GLN A 1019 -5.39 49.80 -50.98
CA GLN A 1019 -6.69 50.38 -50.56
C GLN A 1019 -7.88 49.66 -49.83
N ASN A 1020 -8.22 50.30 -48.71
CA ASN A 1020 -9.42 50.39 -47.82
C ASN A 1020 -10.64 51.13 -48.47
N PRO A 1021 -11.75 51.56 -47.77
CA PRO A 1021 -12.50 51.10 -46.55
C PRO A 1021 -14.07 51.23 -46.69
N SER A 1022 -14.87 50.92 -45.65
CA SER A 1022 -15.87 51.85 -45.02
C SER A 1022 -17.02 51.19 -44.22
N THR A 1023 -17.38 51.89 -43.13
CA THR A 1023 -18.52 51.79 -42.19
C THR A 1023 -19.74 52.60 -42.66
N ILE A 1024 -21.00 52.18 -42.40
CA ILE A 1024 -22.20 53.06 -42.33
C ILE A 1024 -23.27 52.51 -41.35
N GLU A 1025 -23.85 53.42 -40.54
CA GLU A 1025 -24.98 53.31 -39.59
C GLU A 1025 -26.39 53.52 -40.22
N HIS A 1026 -27.43 53.40 -39.35
CA HIS A 1026 -28.87 53.80 -39.49
C HIS A 1026 -29.82 52.81 -40.19
N GLY A 1027 -31.07 52.60 -39.75
CA GLY A 1027 -31.91 53.35 -38.80
C GLY A 1027 -33.27 52.66 -38.54
N SER A 1028 -34.10 53.40 -37.82
CA SER A 1028 -35.29 53.07 -37.01
C SER A 1028 -36.65 52.92 -37.71
N ASN A 1029 -37.57 52.22 -37.00
CA ASN A 1029 -39.04 52.38 -36.87
C ASN A 1029 -39.99 52.18 -38.08
N ILE A 1030 -41.09 51.43 -37.87
CA ILE A 1030 -42.52 51.87 -37.93
C ILE A 1030 -43.52 50.67 -37.90
N ILE A 1031 -44.34 50.62 -36.84
CA ILE A 1031 -45.82 50.44 -36.71
C ILE A 1031 -46.59 49.55 -37.72
N ARG A 1032 -47.36 48.55 -37.22
CA ARG A 1032 -48.86 48.51 -37.30
C ARG A 1032 -49.51 47.31 -36.57
N ASP A 1033 -50.63 47.65 -35.94
CA ASP A 1033 -51.62 46.86 -35.19
C ASP A 1033 -52.25 45.69 -35.95
N VAL A 1034 -52.72 44.66 -35.22
CA VAL A 1034 -54.11 44.17 -35.25
C VAL A 1034 -54.49 43.53 -33.89
N SER A 1035 -55.59 44.04 -33.32
CA SER A 1035 -56.33 43.57 -32.13
C SER A 1035 -57.35 42.49 -32.50
N VAL A 1036 -57.55 41.44 -31.67
CA VAL A 1036 -58.87 40.79 -31.45
C VAL A 1036 -58.97 40.09 -30.07
N LYS A 1037 -59.82 40.69 -29.21
CA LYS A 1037 -60.83 40.15 -28.25
C LYS A 1037 -60.54 39.01 -27.24
N ASN A 1038 -60.73 39.38 -25.96
CA ASN A 1038 -61.23 38.54 -24.85
C ASN A 1038 -62.66 37.99 -25.11
N PRO A 1039 -63.10 36.98 -24.34
CA PRO A 1039 -64.06 37.32 -23.30
C PRO A 1039 -63.80 36.65 -21.93
N THR A 1040 -64.02 37.46 -20.90
CA THR A 1040 -64.27 37.11 -19.50
C THR A 1040 -65.58 36.36 -19.29
N VAL A 1041 -65.57 35.36 -18.40
CA VAL A 1041 -66.75 34.88 -17.67
C VAL A 1041 -66.39 34.81 -16.18
N SER A 1042 -67.31 35.27 -15.34
CA SER A 1042 -67.13 35.52 -13.91
C SER A 1042 -68.18 34.79 -13.06
N LEU A 1043 -67.76 34.42 -11.84
CA LEU A 1043 -68.51 34.18 -10.58
C LEU A 1043 -69.01 32.75 -10.27
N PRO A 1044 -69.22 32.35 -8.99
CA PRO A 1044 -69.05 33.12 -7.73
C PRO A 1044 -68.23 32.45 -6.60
N VAL A 1045 -67.89 33.31 -5.64
CA VAL A 1045 -67.29 33.10 -4.32
C VAL A 1045 -68.26 32.43 -3.34
N ASN A 1046 -67.75 31.53 -2.48
CA ASN A 1046 -68.37 31.23 -1.18
C ASN A 1046 -67.34 31.39 -0.06
N ARG A 1047 -67.61 32.34 0.85
CA ARG A 1047 -66.94 32.55 2.14
C ARG A 1047 -67.50 31.57 3.17
N VAL A 1048 -66.64 30.90 3.93
CA VAL A 1048 -66.95 30.47 5.31
C VAL A 1048 -65.77 30.77 6.23
N ASN A 1049 -66.12 31.19 7.44
CA ASN A 1049 -65.34 31.87 8.46
C ASN A 1049 -64.13 31.10 9.02
N SER A 1050 -63.08 31.87 9.32
CA SER A 1050 -61.96 31.51 10.20
C SER A 1050 -62.39 31.53 11.68
N PRO A 1051 -61.85 30.63 12.53
CA PRO A 1051 -61.65 30.89 13.94
C PRO A 1051 -60.18 31.19 14.23
N SER A 1052 -59.98 32.23 15.04
CA SER A 1052 -58.72 32.66 15.64
C SER A 1052 -58.03 31.55 16.45
N ILE A 1053 -56.77 31.25 16.14
CA ILE A 1053 -55.92 30.33 16.92
C ILE A 1053 -55.05 31.12 17.90
N LEU A 1054 -55.17 30.75 19.17
CA LEU A 1054 -54.35 31.15 20.31
C LEU A 1054 -52.87 30.80 20.08
N ASN A 1055 -51.98 31.77 20.32
CA ASN A 1055 -50.54 31.55 20.38
C ASN A 1055 -50.14 30.79 21.66
N THR A 1056 -49.65 29.56 21.50
CA THR A 1056 -48.78 28.91 22.50
C THR A 1056 -47.60 28.26 21.77
N PRO A 1057 -46.34 28.44 22.21
CA PRO A 1057 -45.18 27.86 21.55
C PRO A 1057 -45.13 26.35 21.84
N ARG A 1058 -45.11 25.52 20.79
CA ARG A 1058 -44.86 24.07 20.87
C ARG A 1058 -43.41 23.77 20.48
N ALA A 1059 -42.73 23.00 21.33
CA ALA A 1059 -41.37 22.52 21.15
C ALA A 1059 -41.22 21.60 19.91
N PRO A 1060 -40.02 21.50 19.31
CA PRO A 1060 -39.77 20.67 18.13
C PRO A 1060 -39.77 19.17 18.47
N SER A 1061 -40.36 18.36 17.59
CA SER A 1061 -40.34 16.89 17.64
C SER A 1061 -39.01 16.34 17.10
N ALA A 1062 -38.40 15.45 17.89
CA ALA A 1062 -37.18 14.73 17.53
C ALA A 1062 -37.42 13.73 16.38
N ALA A 1063 -36.38 13.52 15.57
CA ALA A 1063 -36.33 12.47 14.55
C ALA A 1063 -36.54 11.09 15.19
N ILE A 1064 -37.31 10.23 14.52
CA ILE A 1064 -37.34 8.79 14.85
C ILE A 1064 -36.12 8.18 14.17
N SER A 1065 -35.06 7.95 14.95
CA SER A 1065 -34.00 7.00 14.60
C SER A 1065 -34.43 5.62 15.08
N VAL A 1066 -34.57 4.66 14.16
CA VAL A 1066 -34.63 3.25 14.53
C VAL A 1066 -33.20 2.72 14.51
N THR A 1067 -32.54 2.75 15.66
CA THR A 1067 -31.23 2.09 15.85
C THR A 1067 -31.49 0.65 16.28
N MET A 1068 -31.24 -0.32 15.40
CA MET A 1068 -31.16 -1.74 15.79
C MET A 1068 -29.72 -2.00 16.27
N LEU A 1069 -29.51 -2.05 17.59
CA LEU A 1069 -28.25 -2.48 18.18
C LEU A 1069 -28.16 -4.01 18.11
N ASP A 1070 -27.64 -4.55 17.01
CA ASP A 1070 -27.21 -5.96 16.99
C ASP A 1070 -25.90 -6.10 17.77
N PHE A 1071 -26.01 -6.53 19.02
CA PHE A 1071 -24.87 -7.04 19.79
C PHE A 1071 -24.49 -8.44 19.29
N THR A 1072 -23.60 -8.54 18.31
CA THR A 1072 -22.94 -9.81 18.00
C THR A 1072 -21.73 -10.02 18.91
N ARG A 1073 -21.98 -10.68 20.04
CA ARG A 1073 -20.94 -11.32 20.84
C ARG A 1073 -20.44 -12.53 20.06
N GLN A 1074 -19.15 -12.58 19.72
CA GLN A 1074 -18.52 -13.80 19.18
C GLN A 1074 -18.74 -14.95 20.17
N ALA A 1075 -19.50 -15.96 19.77
CA ALA A 1075 -19.57 -17.25 20.44
C ALA A 1075 -19.43 -18.34 19.39
N ASN A 1076 -18.50 -19.27 19.68
CA ASN A 1076 -18.14 -20.42 18.88
C ASN A 1076 -19.37 -21.24 18.42
N GLY A 1077 -19.23 -21.80 17.23
CA GLY A 1077 -20.32 -22.33 16.43
C GLY A 1077 -21.21 -23.38 17.10
N GLN A 1078 -22.51 -23.26 16.81
CA GLN A 1078 -23.41 -24.34 16.39
C GLN A 1078 -24.60 -23.70 15.66
N HIS A 1079 -24.99 -24.28 14.52
CA HIS A 1079 -26.16 -23.88 13.73
C HIS A 1079 -27.45 -23.95 14.57
N MET A 1080 -28.22 -22.86 14.61
CA MET A 1080 -29.65 -22.92 14.93
C MET A 1080 -30.46 -22.18 13.85
N ASN A 1081 -31.29 -22.94 13.14
CA ASN A 1081 -32.35 -22.44 12.28
C ASN A 1081 -33.48 -21.89 13.15
N CYS A 1082 -33.66 -20.57 13.21
CA CYS A 1082 -34.89 -19.96 13.68
C CYS A 1082 -35.28 -18.82 12.72
N LYS A 1083 -36.34 -19.04 11.93
CA LYS A 1083 -37.08 -17.97 11.22
C LYS A 1083 -37.81 -17.13 12.27
N MET A 1084 -37.43 -15.86 12.43
CA MET A 1084 -38.27 -14.85 13.07
C MET A 1084 -39.12 -14.13 12.01
N PRO A 1085 -40.33 -13.64 12.36
CA PRO A 1085 -41.29 -13.14 11.39
C PRO A 1085 -40.95 -11.72 10.91
N ASP A 1086 -41.48 -11.37 9.74
CA ASP A 1086 -41.38 -10.04 9.12
C ASP A 1086 -41.91 -8.95 10.08
N VAL A 1087 -41.17 -7.86 10.22
CA VAL A 1087 -41.56 -6.71 11.06
C VAL A 1087 -42.25 -5.69 10.16
N GLU A 1088 -43.57 -5.60 10.29
CA GLU A 1088 -44.41 -4.59 9.65
C GLU A 1088 -44.28 -3.26 10.43
N LEU A 1089 -43.77 -2.20 9.79
CA LEU A 1089 -43.75 -0.86 10.38
C LEU A 1089 -45.16 -0.25 10.37
N ILE A 1090 -45.53 0.34 11.50
CA ILE A 1090 -46.86 0.85 11.85
C ILE A 1090 -47.48 1.69 10.71
N LYS A 1091 -48.66 1.26 10.26
CA LYS A 1091 -49.56 2.00 9.38
C LYS A 1091 -50.15 3.19 10.15
N PHE A 1092 -49.91 4.42 9.69
CA PHE A 1092 -50.64 5.59 10.18
C PHE A 1092 -51.87 5.81 9.28
N GLU A 1093 -53.07 5.78 9.87
CA GLU A 1093 -54.32 6.22 9.23
C GLU A 1093 -54.41 7.74 9.12
#